data_AF-D6U689-F1
#
_entry.id   AF-D6U689-F1
#
_cell.length_a   1.000
_cell.length_b   1.000
_cell.length_c   1.000
_cell.angle_alpha   90.00
_cell.angle_beta   90.00
_cell.angle_gamma   90.00
#
_symmetry.space_group_name_H-M   'P 1'
#
loop_
_entity.id
_entity.type
_entity.pdbx_description
1 polymer ?
#
loop_
_entity_poly.entity_id
_entity_poly.type
_entity_poly.pdbx_seq_one_letter_code
_entity_poly.pdbx_strand_id
1 'polypeptide(L)'
;MSQRDQSEDLPQEGVHVTWNRKTPFDNVPETWQIGDLILQEYEVTRLLGKGGMGVVYKVHDRLRNVDLAVKSPMSDMFSSEEAIENVVREAETWVHLEPHPNIVLCLYILTLGHIPRIFAEYVEGGSLKEWIQRRKLYKGGQTDALTRILDVAIMMAWGIHAAHEQGLVHQDIKPANVMMTGDGIAKVTDFGLSRARALAGKRTDRSAEHSIPVTSGGYSILYCSPEQYEEEALGRRTDIWSWAVSVLEMFVGDVTWRTGIMALDALDKYKPQEGIIPLMPPEIEQVLRQCFQPRPEDRPASMLQVANELKAIYQHQLGRPYPRTEKSHRAIPRFHTLTNRANSLNELGKYEEALATYEEVIRLDPNGARIYSNKGSVLFQLGRYEEAVAAFEEHIRLDPESPEAYFNKGKTLIALDRPEEALAMFEQALWLDPYDARKYYHKGNMLMALKRYEEALVVFEQSIQLDPEPVDAYAQRGDILSELGRYAEALAMYEQVLARDPNRAEMYVKQGSLLYMLDRFEEAADALEQALCLDPGLTQVYLAQAGPLQRLGRLEEAVAALEQAIHLDPKNADAYFSQGGMLITLKRYGEALNAIEQYMRLRPDDAFAYVARGEVLVSLNRPEEALEAVEQAIRLNPNDSRAYALKKKIELVLSPGKEAPAELEQKTVPAQVGAFVAQGEALEEGKRCEEILAVLDEAIRLDPTNAYHHNDRGTALFFLKRYKEALTEFQLAILLHPRYAIAHQNKGRILFELKCYEEALAEFEEALRLDPTIAEAYLNKGLLLLELERYEEALATFQDGVQLDPPDARIYHNLGAVLRMLERDEEALDVYEQMLQLGLGSADLYLSQGGALYALERYEEALVAVEQALRLDPDNIASHLAQGQILYSLEHYEEALVVAEQTLHLNPDTIALRLDQGQFLYTLGRYEEALAAVEQALRLDPEDIRALLLEEGIQSARSSGTQPERRRGIPLASQIEMVPDKVLEALKRQEEAMHPDPDRIEKLVARGKDLFKRKQYNEALEVIEQAIGLDPNHAEAYEVKSRVLVGLSLKKAALEVLEQAIRLNPYYSDYSSYGLLLHELGRHREALKAFEQHIHFDPGFAPAYFMKGKILLFLKRYEKALIEFERAIHLDPNIADFYQGKGKALQALGRGKAAKAAFAKAKTGRMLFG
;
A
#
# COMPACT_ATOMS: atom_id res chain seq x y z
N MET A 1 64.84 -17.90 -11.68
CA MET A 1 65.22 -16.71 -12.48
C MET A 1 63.91 -16.13 -12.98
N SER A 2 63.43 -14.93 -12.61
CA SER A 2 64.04 -13.74 -12.01
C SER A 2 63.12 -13.11 -10.94
N GLN A 3 63.75 -12.34 -10.05
CA GLN A 3 63.20 -11.55 -8.94
C GLN A 3 62.22 -10.45 -9.44
N ARG A 4 61.08 -10.24 -8.76
CA ARG A 4 60.80 -9.15 -7.78
C ARG A 4 61.23 -7.76 -8.25
N ASP A 5 60.25 -6.96 -8.67
CA ASP A 5 60.18 -5.53 -8.41
C ASP A 5 58.89 -5.28 -7.63
N GLN A 6 59.03 -4.80 -6.39
CA GLN A 6 57.95 -4.29 -5.56
C GLN A 6 57.94 -2.77 -5.73
N SER A 7 57.09 -2.26 -6.61
CA SER A 7 56.62 -0.88 -6.55
C SER A 7 55.33 -0.85 -5.73
N GLU A 8 55.37 -0.19 -4.58
CA GLU A 8 54.18 0.09 -3.76
C GLU A 8 53.29 1.09 -4.52
N ASP A 9 52.27 0.55 -5.21
CA ASP A 9 51.14 1.30 -5.74
C ASP A 9 50.19 1.69 -4.59
N LEU A 10 49.91 2.99 -4.45
CA LEU A 10 48.87 3.51 -3.57
C LEU A 10 47.49 3.02 -4.06
N PRO A 11 46.59 2.55 -3.18
CA PRO A 11 45.30 2.02 -3.61
C PRO A 11 44.42 3.11 -4.23
N GLN A 12 43.96 2.83 -5.44
CA GLN A 12 42.90 3.55 -6.13
C GLN A 12 41.57 3.20 -5.45
N GLU A 13 40.96 4.09 -4.68
CA GLU A 13 39.54 3.94 -4.31
C GLU A 13 39.03 5.18 -3.58
N GLY A 14 37.85 5.64 -3.97
CA GLY A 14 37.08 6.62 -3.22
C GLY A 14 35.61 6.25 -3.33
N VAL A 15 34.92 6.22 -2.19
CA VAL A 15 33.55 5.70 -2.04
C VAL A 15 32.50 6.76 -1.65
N HIS A 16 31.25 6.41 -1.96
CA HIS A 16 29.91 6.98 -1.70
C HIS A 16 29.74 8.21 -0.77
N VAL A 17 28.97 9.19 -1.26
CA VAL A 17 28.21 10.14 -0.43
C VAL A 17 26.74 9.96 -0.81
N THR A 18 25.93 9.46 0.12
CA THR A 18 24.47 9.35 -0.03
C THR A 18 23.83 10.66 0.44
N TRP A 19 23.16 11.37 -0.46
CA TRP A 19 22.37 12.56 -0.12
C TRP A 19 21.00 12.14 0.43
N ASN A 20 20.94 11.95 1.75
CA ASN A 20 19.73 12.13 2.54
C ASN A 20 19.99 13.31 3.50
N ARG A 21 19.57 14.53 3.11
CA ARG A 21 19.41 15.65 4.06
C ARG A 21 18.13 15.42 4.85
N LYS A 22 18.24 14.46 5.76
CA LYS A 22 17.50 14.22 7.01
C LYS A 22 17.98 12.82 7.46
N THR A 23 18.66 12.75 8.60
CA THR A 23 19.13 11.53 9.29
C THR A 23 20.18 10.67 8.52
N PRO A 24 21.50 10.88 8.78
CA PRO A 24 22.16 10.05 9.80
C PRO A 24 23.25 10.74 10.66
N PHE A 25 23.54 12.04 10.46
CA PHE A 25 24.63 12.70 11.19
C PHE A 25 24.25 13.19 12.59
N ASP A 26 22.96 13.33 12.91
CA ASP A 26 22.49 13.86 14.21
C ASP A 26 22.79 12.92 15.39
N ASN A 27 22.97 11.62 15.13
CA ASN A 27 23.27 10.62 16.15
C ASN A 27 24.78 10.37 16.38
N VAL A 28 25.67 11.16 15.77
CA VAL A 28 27.11 11.03 16.01
C VAL A 28 27.45 11.64 17.37
N PRO A 29 28.03 10.87 18.31
CA PRO A 29 28.36 11.40 19.63
C PRO A 29 29.39 12.54 19.53
N GLU A 30 29.21 13.58 20.33
CA GLU A 30 30.12 14.75 20.36
C GLU A 30 31.56 14.33 20.69
N THR A 31 31.71 13.39 21.62
CA THR A 31 32.98 12.81 22.04
C THR A 31 33.10 11.36 21.59
N TRP A 32 34.23 11.00 21.00
CA TRP A 32 34.49 9.62 20.58
C TRP A 32 35.33 8.85 21.60
N GLN A 33 35.08 7.56 21.70
CA GLN A 33 35.82 6.57 22.49
C GLN A 33 36.64 5.65 21.59
N ILE A 34 37.66 5.01 22.17
CA ILE A 34 38.47 4.02 21.44
C ILE A 34 37.60 2.80 21.15
N GLY A 35 37.55 2.37 19.89
CA GLY A 35 36.69 1.31 19.39
C GLY A 35 35.37 1.80 18.79
N ASP A 36 35.04 3.10 18.92
CA ASP A 36 33.88 3.66 18.26
C ASP A 36 34.03 3.56 16.74
N LEU A 37 32.93 3.17 16.09
CA LEU A 37 32.85 3.08 14.65
C LEU A 37 31.90 4.16 14.12
N ILE A 38 32.48 5.28 13.73
CA ILE A 38 31.75 6.47 13.29
C ILE A 38 31.35 6.29 11.83
N LEU A 39 30.04 6.40 11.56
CA LEU A 39 29.43 6.20 10.23
C LEU A 39 29.75 4.84 9.58
N GLN A 40 30.10 3.81 10.37
CA GLN A 40 30.60 2.51 9.85
C GLN A 40 31.94 2.57 9.09
N GLU A 41 32.51 3.76 8.88
CA GLU A 41 33.69 4.03 8.05
C GLU A 41 34.96 4.31 8.86
N TYR A 42 34.81 5.04 9.96
CA TYR A 42 35.92 5.58 10.73
C TYR A 42 36.03 4.87 12.08
N GLU A 43 37.05 4.02 12.23
CA GLU A 43 37.32 3.34 13.48
C GLU A 43 38.27 4.16 14.35
N VAL A 44 37.82 4.53 15.55
CA VAL A 44 38.65 5.32 16.47
C VAL A 44 39.64 4.40 17.17
N THR A 45 40.89 4.42 16.75
CA THR A 45 41.91 3.47 17.24
C THR A 45 42.72 4.01 18.41
N ARG A 46 42.80 5.34 18.59
CA ARG A 46 43.55 5.94 19.70
C ARG A 46 43.10 7.37 20.02
N LEU A 47 43.24 7.76 21.28
CA LEU A 47 43.28 9.17 21.67
C LEU A 47 44.73 9.67 21.59
N LEU A 48 45.02 10.65 20.72
CA LEU A 48 46.36 11.21 20.52
C LEU A 48 46.65 12.36 21.48
N GLY A 49 45.65 13.18 21.81
CA GLY A 49 45.81 14.27 22.76
C GLY A 49 44.52 15.02 23.06
N LYS A 50 44.47 15.69 24.21
CA LYS A 50 43.38 16.58 24.63
C LYS A 50 43.99 17.90 25.11
N GLY A 51 43.53 19.01 24.56
CA GLY A 51 44.01 20.36 24.88
C GLY A 51 42.89 21.39 24.86
N GLY A 52 43.21 22.67 25.11
CA GLY A 52 42.21 23.74 25.21
C GLY A 52 41.45 24.10 23.94
N MET A 53 41.85 23.54 22.78
CA MET A 53 41.20 23.75 21.48
C MET A 53 40.44 22.52 20.96
N GLY A 54 40.39 21.43 21.74
CA GLY A 54 39.71 20.20 21.34
C GLY A 54 40.48 18.91 21.63
N VAL A 55 40.02 17.84 21.00
CA VAL A 55 40.52 16.48 21.13
C VAL A 55 41.04 16.00 19.78
N VAL A 56 42.19 15.32 19.77
CA VAL A 56 42.76 14.72 18.56
C VAL A 56 42.73 13.20 18.69
N TYR A 57 42.10 12.55 17.72
CA TYR A 57 41.95 11.10 17.63
C TYR A 57 42.84 10.55 16.51
N LYS A 58 43.38 9.35 16.73
CA LYS A 58 43.85 8.48 15.65
C LYS A 58 42.64 7.69 15.17
N VAL A 59 42.35 7.80 13.89
CA VAL A 59 41.21 7.16 13.26
C VAL A 59 41.70 6.34 12.09
N HIS A 60 41.32 5.08 12.05
CA HIS A 60 41.55 4.24 10.89
C HIS A 60 40.38 4.42 9.93
N ASP A 61 40.67 5.03 8.79
CA ASP A 61 39.76 5.11 7.66
C ASP A 61 39.75 3.73 6.99
N ARG A 62 38.73 2.94 7.32
CA ARG A 62 38.63 1.53 6.89
C ARG A 62 38.48 1.40 5.38
N LEU A 63 37.98 2.47 4.76
CA LEU A 63 37.66 2.54 3.35
C LEU A 63 38.89 2.83 2.51
N ARG A 64 39.67 3.84 2.91
CA ARG A 64 40.93 4.20 2.24
C ARG A 64 42.10 3.38 2.74
N ASN A 65 41.88 2.59 3.80
CA ASN A 65 42.88 1.80 4.52
C ASN A 65 44.10 2.66 4.95
N VAL A 66 43.82 3.83 5.51
CA VAL A 66 44.84 4.77 6.00
C VAL A 66 44.52 5.25 7.41
N ASP A 67 45.56 5.56 8.16
CA ASP A 67 45.43 6.20 9.45
C ASP A 67 45.36 7.73 9.30
N LEU A 68 44.39 8.34 9.97
CA LEU A 68 44.12 9.76 9.97
C LEU A 68 44.25 10.34 11.39
N ALA A 69 44.63 11.61 11.45
CA ALA A 69 44.51 12.42 12.66
C ALA A 69 43.22 13.25 12.54
N VAL A 70 42.24 12.97 13.40
CA VAL A 70 40.95 13.69 13.40
C VAL A 70 40.92 14.63 14.58
N LYS A 71 40.83 15.93 14.29
CA LYS A 71 40.75 16.99 15.29
C LYS A 71 39.29 17.40 15.46
N SER A 72 38.79 17.21 16.66
CA SER A 72 37.44 17.59 17.08
C SER A 72 37.51 18.76 18.05
N PRO A 73 36.97 19.95 17.71
CA PRO A 73 36.87 21.07 18.65
C PRO A 73 36.02 20.70 19.88
N MET A 74 36.14 21.46 20.97
CA MET A 74 35.24 21.30 22.13
C MET A 74 33.85 21.84 21.80
N SER A 75 32.78 21.15 22.22
CA SER A 75 31.40 21.57 21.95
C SER A 75 31.07 22.96 22.52
N ASP A 76 31.65 23.32 23.67
CA ASP A 76 31.51 24.65 24.31
C ASP A 76 32.03 25.83 23.45
N MET A 77 32.81 25.57 22.39
CA MET A 77 33.28 26.60 21.47
C MET A 77 32.20 27.07 20.46
N PHE A 78 31.07 26.36 20.38
CA PHE A 78 29.98 26.62 19.43
C PHE A 78 28.78 27.30 20.10
N SER A 79 29.04 28.44 20.76
CA SER A 79 28.01 29.23 21.45
C SER A 79 27.10 30.04 20.50
N SER A 80 27.41 30.08 19.20
CA SER A 80 26.63 30.74 18.14
C SER A 80 26.97 30.15 16.76
N GLU A 81 26.06 30.27 15.79
CA GLU A 81 26.30 29.89 14.39
C GLU A 81 27.53 30.61 13.79
N GLU A 82 27.77 31.87 14.18
CA GLU A 82 28.93 32.66 13.76
C GLU A 82 30.26 32.04 14.25
N ALA A 83 30.28 31.38 15.41
CA ALA A 83 31.46 30.68 15.90
C ALA A 83 31.77 29.42 15.07
N ILE A 84 30.74 28.69 14.64
CA ILE A 84 30.87 27.51 13.76
C ILE A 84 31.41 27.93 12.39
N GLU A 85 30.82 28.96 11.78
CA GLU A 85 31.26 29.49 10.49
C GLU A 85 32.72 29.96 10.49
N ASN A 86 33.19 30.53 11.59
CA ASN A 86 34.57 30.98 11.71
C ASN A 86 35.56 29.81 11.83
N VAL A 87 35.22 28.75 12.57
CA VAL A 87 36.03 27.51 12.63
C VAL A 87 36.09 26.85 11.25
N VAL A 88 34.96 26.79 10.55
CA VAL A 88 34.86 26.29 9.18
C VAL A 88 35.76 27.11 8.25
N ARG A 89 35.69 28.45 8.28
CA ARG A 89 36.50 29.34 7.46
C ARG A 89 38.02 29.20 7.72
N GLU A 90 38.41 28.96 8.97
CA GLU A 90 39.80 28.74 9.33
C GLU A 90 40.31 27.40 8.78
N ALA A 91 39.50 26.36 8.92
CA ALA A 91 39.79 25.03 8.39
C ALA A 91 39.79 25.03 6.84
N GLU A 92 38.91 25.80 6.19
CA GLU A 92 38.90 26.01 4.73
C GLU A 92 40.25 26.54 4.23
N THR A 93 40.84 27.49 4.95
CA THR A 93 42.14 28.08 4.57
C THR A 93 43.25 27.02 4.60
N TRP A 94 43.19 26.06 5.52
CA TRP A 94 44.13 24.94 5.58
C TRP A 94 43.89 23.90 4.48
N VAL A 95 42.62 23.59 4.16
CA VAL A 95 42.24 22.72 3.02
C VAL A 95 42.73 23.31 1.69
N HIS A 96 42.81 24.64 1.58
CA HIS A 96 43.28 25.33 0.38
C HIS A 96 44.80 25.43 0.25
N LEU A 97 45.58 25.07 1.27
CA LEU A 97 47.03 25.08 1.16
C LEU A 97 47.51 24.02 0.16
N GLU A 98 48.36 24.44 -0.78
CA GLU A 98 49.07 23.51 -1.64
C GLU A 98 49.89 22.52 -0.79
N PRO A 99 49.89 21.21 -1.12
CA PRO A 99 50.66 20.22 -0.38
C PRO A 99 52.14 20.58 -0.34
N HIS A 100 52.71 20.61 0.87
CA HIS A 100 54.11 20.90 1.10
C HIS A 100 54.73 19.83 2.01
N PRO A 101 55.96 19.33 1.74
CA PRO A 101 56.57 18.24 2.52
C PRO A 101 56.78 18.56 4.00
N ASN A 102 56.80 19.85 4.36
CA ASN A 102 56.95 20.33 5.74
C ASN A 102 55.67 20.96 6.32
N ILE A 103 54.51 20.69 5.74
CA ILE A 103 53.19 21.05 6.27
C ILE A 103 52.39 19.77 6.45
N VAL A 104 51.73 19.59 7.58
CA VAL A 104 50.76 18.51 7.76
C VAL A 104 49.57 18.77 6.83
N LEU A 105 49.31 17.83 5.94
CA LEU A 105 48.22 17.92 4.99
C LEU A 105 46.86 17.82 5.71
N CYS A 106 46.03 18.84 5.54
CA CYS A 106 44.60 18.75 5.80
C CYS A 106 43.92 18.08 4.59
N LEU A 107 43.27 16.94 4.81
CA LEU A 107 42.61 16.19 3.75
C LEU A 107 41.24 16.80 3.44
N TYR A 108 40.37 16.90 4.45
CA TYR A 108 39.00 17.40 4.31
C TYR A 108 38.41 17.76 5.69
N ILE A 109 37.25 18.41 5.68
CA ILE A 109 36.47 18.75 6.86
C ILE A 109 35.12 18.06 6.74
N LEU A 110 34.68 17.38 7.80
CA LEU A 110 33.32 16.84 7.88
C LEU A 110 32.62 17.44 9.10
N THR A 111 31.42 17.96 8.88
CA THR A 111 30.52 18.32 9.98
C THR A 111 29.76 17.06 10.39
N LEU A 112 30.10 16.53 11.57
CA LEU A 112 29.46 15.33 12.12
C LEU A 112 28.65 15.73 13.35
N GLY A 113 27.33 15.48 13.31
CA GLY A 113 26.37 16.18 14.15
C GLY A 113 26.37 17.67 13.79
N HIS A 114 26.68 18.52 14.77
CA HIS A 114 26.81 19.97 14.60
C HIS A 114 28.26 20.47 14.74
N ILE A 115 29.24 19.56 14.81
CA ILE A 115 30.65 19.90 15.09
C ILE A 115 31.51 19.69 13.84
N PRO A 116 32.14 20.74 13.29
CA PRO A 116 33.10 20.61 12.18
C PRO A 116 34.39 19.96 12.67
N ARG A 117 34.75 18.82 12.07
CA ARG A 117 35.97 18.05 12.40
C ARG A 117 36.95 18.07 11.25
N ILE A 118 38.22 18.25 11.59
CA ILE A 118 39.31 18.34 10.61
C ILE A 118 39.98 16.97 10.51
N PHE A 119 40.04 16.43 9.29
CA PHE A 119 40.71 15.17 8.97
C PHE A 119 42.04 15.49 8.31
N ALA A 120 43.15 15.12 8.96
CA ALA A 120 44.50 15.40 8.49
C ALA A 120 45.32 14.11 8.39
N GLU A 121 46.45 14.17 7.67
CA GLU A 121 47.40 13.07 7.63
C GLU A 121 47.88 12.70 9.05
N TYR A 122 47.94 11.41 9.36
CA TYR A 122 48.54 10.94 10.60
C TYR A 122 50.06 10.89 10.47
N VAL A 123 50.76 11.57 11.38
CA VAL A 123 52.23 11.55 11.44
C VAL A 123 52.69 10.73 12.65
N GLU A 124 53.29 9.58 12.40
CA GLU A 124 53.53 8.52 13.39
C GLU A 124 54.60 8.81 14.46
N GLY A 125 55.56 9.69 14.20
CA GLY A 125 56.73 9.88 15.07
C GLY A 125 56.49 10.78 16.29
N GLY A 126 55.29 11.37 16.44
CA GLY A 126 54.92 12.27 17.54
C GLY A 126 55.34 13.72 17.31
N SER A 127 55.16 14.58 18.31
CA SER A 127 55.52 16.01 18.19
C SER A 127 57.00 16.28 18.46
N LEU A 128 57.54 17.38 17.94
CA LEU A 128 58.91 17.83 18.23
C LEU A 128 59.12 18.08 19.73
N LYS A 129 58.09 18.57 20.43
CA LYS A 129 58.09 18.71 21.90
C LYS A 129 58.39 17.38 22.59
N GLU A 130 57.75 16.29 22.15
CA GLU A 130 58.03 14.96 22.68
C GLU A 130 59.45 14.49 22.34
N TRP A 131 59.98 14.85 21.17
CA TRP A 131 61.35 14.52 20.77
C TRP A 131 62.39 15.22 21.63
N ILE A 132 62.16 16.48 22.01
CA ILE A 132 62.99 17.25 22.94
C ILE A 132 62.93 16.61 24.34
N GLN A 133 61.72 16.42 24.88
CA GLN A 133 61.49 15.89 26.23
C GLN A 133 62.02 14.47 26.41
N ARG A 134 61.81 13.59 25.42
CA ARG A 134 62.30 12.19 25.44
C ARG A 134 63.75 12.05 24.96
N ARG A 135 64.45 13.17 24.73
CA ARG A 135 65.82 13.25 24.22
C ARG A 135 66.05 12.51 22.88
N LYS A 136 64.99 12.24 22.10
CA LYS A 136 65.10 11.60 20.78
C LYS A 136 65.86 12.49 19.80
N LEU A 137 65.65 13.81 19.88
CA LEU A 137 66.32 14.80 19.04
C LEU A 137 67.86 14.74 19.16
N TYR A 138 68.37 14.23 20.28
CA TYR A 138 69.78 14.27 20.66
C TYR A 138 70.53 12.93 20.54
N LYS A 139 69.92 11.88 19.98
CA LYS A 139 70.55 10.55 19.84
C LYS A 139 71.79 10.53 18.91
N GLY A 140 72.80 9.70 19.18
CA GLY A 140 73.95 9.56 18.26
C GLY A 140 75.10 10.56 18.49
N GLY A 141 75.04 11.36 19.56
CA GLY A 141 76.14 12.26 19.94
C GLY A 141 75.99 13.68 19.40
N GLN A 142 76.98 14.52 19.70
CA GLN A 142 76.95 15.98 19.48
C GLN A 142 76.70 16.35 18.01
N THR A 143 77.47 15.77 17.07
CA THR A 143 77.36 16.07 15.64
C THR A 143 76.02 15.61 15.04
N ASP A 144 75.54 14.43 15.42
CA ASP A 144 74.25 13.91 14.94
C ASP A 144 73.07 14.70 15.51
N ALA A 145 73.16 15.11 16.77
CA ALA A 145 72.18 15.98 17.40
C ALA A 145 72.14 17.36 16.72
N LEU A 146 73.30 17.99 16.50
CA LEU A 146 73.39 19.26 15.78
C LEU A 146 72.84 19.15 14.36
N THR A 147 73.20 18.07 13.65
CA THR A 147 72.68 17.79 12.30
C THR A 147 71.16 17.75 12.30
N ARG A 148 70.53 17.03 13.25
CA ARG A 148 69.06 16.96 13.32
C ARG A 148 68.41 18.26 13.75
N ILE A 149 68.98 19.01 14.69
CA ILE A 149 68.41 20.31 15.10
C ILE A 149 68.39 21.27 13.91
N LEU A 150 69.48 21.34 13.13
CA LEU A 150 69.55 22.17 11.93
C LEU A 150 68.58 21.69 10.84
N ASP A 151 68.48 20.37 10.60
CA ASP A 151 67.53 19.80 9.63
C ASP A 151 66.09 20.18 10.01
N VAL A 152 65.70 19.99 11.27
CA VAL A 152 64.38 20.37 11.79
C VAL A 152 64.12 21.87 11.67
N ALA A 153 65.08 22.72 12.07
CA ALA A 153 64.93 24.18 12.01
C ALA A 153 64.72 24.68 10.56
N ILE A 154 65.47 24.13 9.60
CA ILE A 154 65.35 24.45 8.17
C ILE A 154 63.99 23.98 7.63
N MET A 155 63.59 22.75 7.94
CA MET A 155 62.30 22.20 7.50
C MET A 155 61.11 22.96 8.06
N MET A 156 61.15 23.36 9.33
CA MET A 156 60.14 24.25 9.92
C MET A 156 60.08 25.58 9.16
N ALA A 157 61.24 26.16 8.83
CA ALA A 157 61.30 27.41 8.10
C ALA A 157 60.69 27.32 6.69
N TRP A 158 60.93 26.23 5.98
CA TRP A 158 60.28 25.97 4.69
C TRP A 158 58.77 25.78 4.81
N GLY A 159 58.30 25.01 5.79
CA GLY A 159 56.86 24.83 6.03
C GLY A 159 56.15 26.16 6.33
N ILE A 160 56.74 27.00 7.18
CA ILE A 160 56.17 28.32 7.52
C ILE A 160 56.21 29.24 6.29
N HIS A 161 57.31 29.24 5.52
CA HIS A 161 57.41 30.04 4.30
C HIS A 161 56.33 29.67 3.27
N ALA A 162 56.11 28.38 3.04
CA ALA A 162 55.11 27.89 2.10
C ALA A 162 53.68 28.32 2.47
N ALA A 163 53.35 28.36 3.76
CA ALA A 163 52.09 28.92 4.24
C ALA A 163 52.01 30.44 4.02
N HIS A 164 53.11 31.17 4.29
CA HIS A 164 53.16 32.63 4.11
C HIS A 164 52.94 33.06 2.65
N GLU A 165 53.50 32.33 1.68
CA GLU A 165 53.33 32.60 0.24
C GLU A 165 51.86 32.48 -0.20
N GLN A 166 51.10 31.63 0.47
CA GLN A 166 49.66 31.45 0.24
C GLN A 166 48.79 32.39 1.11
N GLY A 167 49.43 33.37 1.77
CA GLY A 167 48.74 34.41 2.55
C GLY A 167 48.33 34.00 3.97
N LEU A 168 48.80 32.84 4.45
CA LEU A 168 48.46 32.33 5.78
C LEU A 168 49.59 32.60 6.79
N VAL A 169 49.28 33.23 7.92
CA VAL A 169 50.20 33.43 9.06
C VAL A 169 49.77 32.51 10.20
N HIS A 170 50.68 31.71 10.74
CA HIS A 170 50.36 30.61 11.65
C HIS A 170 50.00 31.06 13.07
N GLN A 171 50.71 32.05 13.63
CA GLN A 171 50.46 32.70 14.92
C GLN A 171 50.66 31.86 16.20
N ASP A 172 50.90 30.55 16.12
CA ASP A 172 51.14 29.69 17.30
C ASP A 172 52.24 28.66 17.03
N ILE A 173 53.36 29.10 16.44
CA ILE A 173 54.52 28.23 16.21
C ILE A 173 55.15 27.83 17.54
N LYS A 174 55.24 26.52 17.77
CA LYS A 174 55.88 25.90 18.95
C LYS A 174 56.22 24.44 18.65
N PRO A 175 57.13 23.80 19.40
CA PRO A 175 57.46 22.39 19.19
C PRO A 175 56.29 21.41 19.31
N ALA A 176 55.20 21.78 20.00
CA ALA A 176 53.99 20.95 20.08
C ALA A 176 53.17 20.94 18.77
N ASN A 177 53.29 22.00 17.94
CA ASN A 177 52.61 22.15 16.65
C ASN A 177 53.52 21.78 15.48
N VAL A 178 54.58 20.99 15.74
CA VAL A 178 55.46 20.42 14.73
C VAL A 178 55.47 18.91 14.92
N MET A 179 54.98 18.18 13.91
CA MET A 179 54.95 16.73 13.89
C MET A 179 56.23 16.19 13.24
N MET A 180 56.73 15.08 13.78
CA MET A 180 57.94 14.41 13.33
C MET A 180 57.59 13.05 12.73
N THR A 181 58.09 12.75 11.53
CA THR A 181 58.01 11.40 10.95
C THR A 181 59.09 10.48 11.54
N GLY A 182 58.98 9.16 11.32
CA GLY A 182 59.99 8.18 11.77
C GLY A 182 61.39 8.41 11.17
N ASP A 183 61.45 8.95 9.94
CA ASP A 183 62.67 9.32 9.21
C ASP A 183 63.15 10.75 9.49
N GLY A 184 62.53 11.45 10.44
CA GLY A 184 62.99 12.73 10.96
C GLY A 184 62.56 13.97 10.17
N ILE A 185 61.56 13.87 9.30
CA ILE A 185 60.95 15.02 8.60
C ILE A 185 60.08 15.80 9.60
N ALA A 186 60.31 17.11 9.68
CA ALA A 186 59.48 18.01 10.47
C ALA A 186 58.36 18.59 9.60
N LYS A 187 57.12 18.49 10.09
CA LYS A 187 55.92 19.04 9.46
C LYS A 187 55.19 19.97 10.42
N VAL A 188 54.98 21.21 10.01
CA VAL A 188 54.20 22.20 10.77
C VAL A 188 52.71 21.86 10.67
N THR A 189 51.96 21.96 11.76
CA THR A 189 50.52 21.62 11.85
C THR A 189 49.77 22.65 12.69
N ASP A 190 48.45 22.52 12.82
CA ASP A 190 47.61 23.40 13.64
C ASP A 190 47.52 24.85 13.14
N PHE A 191 47.35 25.00 11.83
CA PHE A 191 47.10 26.29 11.17
C PHE A 191 45.70 26.91 11.44
N GLY A 192 44.81 26.17 12.13
CA GLY A 192 43.36 26.32 11.95
C GLY A 192 42.46 26.38 13.18
N LEU A 193 42.92 26.80 14.36
CA LEU A 193 42.04 26.98 15.55
C LEU A 193 42.38 28.19 16.45
N SER A 194 43.37 29.01 16.09
CA SER A 194 43.79 30.13 16.95
C SER A 194 42.79 31.29 16.89
N ARG A 195 42.10 31.46 15.75
CA ARG A 195 41.19 32.58 15.49
C ARG A 195 39.87 32.51 16.25
N ALA A 196 39.33 31.30 16.41
CA ALA A 196 38.03 31.05 17.02
C ALA A 196 37.92 31.55 18.48
N ARG A 197 39.03 31.63 19.22
CA ARG A 197 39.03 32.06 20.63
C ARG A 197 38.96 33.59 20.81
N ALA A 198 39.40 34.37 19.82
CA ALA A 198 39.45 35.83 19.89
C ALA A 198 38.07 36.49 19.69
N LEU A 199 37.23 35.92 18.83
CA LEU A 199 35.92 36.47 18.46
C LEU A 199 34.84 36.30 19.54
N ALA A 200 35.07 35.45 20.55
CA ALA A 200 34.25 35.43 21.75
C ALA A 200 34.39 36.71 22.60
N GLY A 201 35.33 37.61 22.26
CA GLY A 201 35.52 38.88 22.96
C GLY A 201 36.08 40.01 22.07
N LYS A 202 35.17 40.78 21.47
CA LYS A 202 35.32 42.14 20.88
C LYS A 202 35.58 42.28 19.37
N ARG A 203 34.91 43.31 18.81
CA ARG A 203 35.01 43.89 17.46
C ARG A 203 36.19 44.86 17.34
N THR A 204 36.85 44.91 16.19
CA THR A 204 37.56 46.13 15.75
C THR A 204 37.55 46.33 14.23
N ASP A 205 37.55 47.62 13.89
CA ASP A 205 37.36 48.27 12.60
C ASP A 205 38.52 48.11 11.60
N ARG A 206 38.19 48.37 10.32
CA ARG A 206 39.10 48.37 9.17
C ARG A 206 39.66 49.77 8.88
N SER A 207 40.98 49.89 8.73
CA SER A 207 41.59 50.94 7.90
C SER A 207 42.85 50.43 7.21
N ALA A 208 43.04 50.88 5.97
CA ALA A 208 43.98 50.38 4.98
C ALA A 208 45.39 50.97 5.12
N GLU A 209 46.40 50.10 5.14
CA GLU A 209 47.39 49.88 4.07
C GLU A 209 48.49 48.96 4.62
N HIS A 210 48.79 47.87 3.90
CA HIS A 210 49.88 46.90 4.16
C HIS A 210 49.76 45.95 5.38
N SER A 211 48.67 45.19 5.50
CA SER A 211 48.67 43.95 6.28
C SER A 211 47.46 43.08 5.93
N ILE A 212 47.69 41.78 5.69
CA ILE A 212 46.63 40.75 5.70
C ILE A 212 45.87 40.90 7.02
N PRO A 213 44.53 40.96 7.07
CA PRO A 213 43.81 41.14 8.31
C PRO A 213 44.03 39.94 9.24
N VAL A 214 44.80 40.12 10.32
CA VAL A 214 45.08 39.12 11.36
C VAL A 214 44.42 39.55 12.68
N THR A 215 43.83 38.61 13.43
CA THR A 215 43.16 38.86 14.71
C THR A 215 44.07 38.50 15.88
N SER A 216 44.12 39.33 16.92
CA SER A 216 44.91 39.11 18.15
C SER A 216 44.21 38.14 19.12
N GLY A 217 44.53 36.85 19.03
CA GLY A 217 44.14 35.86 20.05
C GLY A 217 44.41 34.42 19.63
N GLY A 218 44.76 33.54 20.58
CA GLY A 218 44.97 32.11 20.33
C GLY A 218 46.41 31.59 20.31
N TYR A 219 47.39 32.33 20.86
CA TYR A 219 48.81 31.94 20.88
C TYR A 219 49.27 31.39 22.24
N SER A 220 50.42 30.69 22.25
CA SER A 220 51.04 30.17 23.46
C SER A 220 51.97 31.19 24.11
N ILE A 221 51.66 31.57 25.35
CA ILE A 221 52.42 32.59 26.13
C ILE A 221 53.92 32.31 26.18
N LEU A 222 54.35 31.04 26.22
CA LEU A 222 55.78 30.66 26.27
C LEU A 222 56.54 30.93 24.96
N TYR A 223 55.85 31.14 23.84
CA TYR A 223 56.44 31.30 22.51
C TYR A 223 56.00 32.61 21.83
N CYS A 224 55.21 33.44 22.52
CA CYS A 224 54.65 34.66 21.95
C CYS A 224 55.74 35.69 21.62
N SER A 225 55.54 36.40 20.52
CA SER A 225 56.29 37.60 20.15
C SER A 225 55.84 38.83 20.97
N PRO A 226 56.62 39.93 20.99
CA PRO A 226 56.22 41.19 21.59
C PRO A 226 54.88 41.70 21.06
N GLU A 227 54.68 41.70 19.75
CA GLU A 227 53.43 42.18 19.15
C GLU A 227 52.21 41.31 19.51
N GLN A 228 52.41 40.00 19.76
CA GLN A 228 51.34 39.15 20.28
C GLN A 228 51.02 39.46 21.73
N TYR A 229 52.04 39.71 22.55
CA TYR A 229 51.89 40.02 23.98
C TYR A 229 51.24 41.38 24.21
N GLU A 230 51.55 42.36 23.36
CA GLU A 230 51.01 43.73 23.40
C GLU A 230 49.72 43.90 22.58
N GLU A 231 49.21 42.82 21.97
CA GLU A 231 48.00 42.79 21.12
C GLU A 231 48.05 43.75 19.91
N GLU A 232 49.24 43.94 19.33
CA GLU A 232 49.47 44.74 18.13
C GLU A 232 49.18 43.99 16.82
N ALA A 233 49.34 44.67 15.68
CA ALA A 233 49.10 44.09 14.36
C ALA A 233 50.08 42.93 14.05
N LEU A 234 49.52 41.75 13.79
CA LEU A 234 50.30 40.54 13.51
C LEU A 234 50.60 40.39 12.02
N GLY A 235 51.72 39.75 11.69
CA GLY A 235 52.11 39.49 10.30
C GLY A 235 53.09 38.32 10.16
N ARG A 236 53.62 38.09 8.96
CA ARG A 236 54.57 36.99 8.67
C ARG A 236 55.77 36.95 9.64
N ARG A 237 56.23 38.13 10.07
CA ARG A 237 57.37 38.32 10.99
C ARG A 237 57.07 37.94 12.45
N THR A 238 55.79 37.75 12.78
CA THR A 238 55.34 37.20 14.07
C THR A 238 55.76 35.74 14.21
N ASP A 239 55.57 34.93 13.18
CA ASP A 239 55.97 33.52 13.19
C ASP A 239 57.48 33.33 13.29
N ILE A 240 58.28 34.29 12.78
CA ILE A 240 59.75 34.27 12.84
C ILE A 240 60.23 34.27 14.30
N TRP A 241 59.61 35.09 15.16
CA TRP A 241 59.94 35.13 16.58
C TRP A 241 59.63 33.78 17.24
N SER A 242 58.40 33.28 17.09
CA SER A 242 57.97 32.02 17.72
C SER A 242 58.74 30.80 17.21
N TRP A 243 59.13 30.80 15.94
CA TRP A 243 60.08 29.82 15.40
C TRP A 243 61.44 29.90 16.09
N ALA A 244 62.00 31.11 16.28
CA ALA A 244 63.28 31.29 16.95
C ALA A 244 63.25 30.86 18.42
N VAL A 245 62.14 31.11 19.14
CA VAL A 245 61.93 30.58 20.50
C VAL A 245 61.93 29.05 20.50
N SER A 246 61.30 28.43 19.49
CA SER A 246 61.29 26.97 19.34
C SER A 246 62.67 26.39 19.06
N VAL A 247 63.50 27.09 18.25
CA VAL A 247 64.89 26.70 17.99
C VAL A 247 65.76 26.85 19.24
N LEU A 248 65.57 27.93 20.01
CA LEU A 248 66.24 28.10 21.30
C LEU A 248 65.93 26.93 22.25
N GLU A 249 64.66 26.51 22.34
CA GLU A 249 64.27 25.35 23.15
C GLU A 249 64.99 24.07 22.72
N MET A 250 65.23 23.86 21.41
CA MET A 250 66.00 22.69 20.95
C MET A 250 67.44 22.66 21.51
N PHE A 251 68.08 23.81 21.72
CA PHE A 251 69.44 23.93 22.25
C PHE A 251 69.52 24.04 23.78
N VAL A 252 68.43 24.44 24.45
CA VAL A 252 68.33 24.44 25.92
C VAL A 252 67.79 23.10 26.44
N GLY A 253 66.98 22.42 25.63
CA GLY A 253 66.39 21.12 25.90
C GLY A 253 65.18 21.11 26.83
N ASP A 254 64.74 22.28 27.30
CA ASP A 254 63.47 22.52 27.98
C ASP A 254 63.17 24.03 28.02
N VAL A 255 61.91 24.42 28.27
CA VAL A 255 61.52 25.82 28.41
C VAL A 255 61.94 26.35 29.79
N THR A 256 62.82 27.36 29.82
CA THR A 256 63.35 27.95 31.07
C THR A 256 62.82 29.35 31.37
N TRP A 257 61.92 29.86 30.52
CA TRP A 257 61.31 31.19 30.60
C TRP A 257 59.81 31.11 30.88
N ARG A 258 59.22 32.22 31.34
CA ARG A 258 57.79 32.31 31.67
C ARG A 258 56.93 32.88 30.53
N THR A 259 57.54 33.65 29.63
CA THR A 259 56.89 34.29 28.49
C THR A 259 57.86 34.33 27.30
N GLY A 260 57.34 34.26 26.08
CA GLY A 260 58.14 34.23 24.86
C GLY A 260 58.96 35.50 24.62
N ILE A 261 58.52 36.64 25.18
CA ILE A 261 59.26 37.91 25.16
C ILE A 261 60.60 37.83 25.93
N MET A 262 60.74 36.88 26.86
CA MET A 262 61.99 36.66 27.61
C MET A 262 63.00 35.77 26.85
N ALA A 263 62.74 35.39 25.61
CA ALA A 263 63.62 34.50 24.86
C ALA A 263 65.00 35.10 24.58
N LEU A 264 65.09 36.42 24.36
CA LEU A 264 66.38 37.11 24.20
C LEU A 264 67.20 37.07 25.50
N ASP A 265 66.57 37.34 26.64
CA ASP A 265 67.19 37.19 27.96
C ASP A 265 67.64 35.74 28.23
N ALA A 266 66.87 34.76 27.79
CA ALA A 266 67.20 33.35 27.92
C ALA A 266 68.39 32.98 27.04
N LEU A 267 68.48 33.55 25.82
CA LEU A 267 69.63 33.42 24.94
C LEU A 267 70.89 34.07 25.55
N ASP A 268 70.77 35.26 26.16
CA ASP A 268 71.89 35.93 26.84
C ASP A 268 72.40 35.17 28.06
N LYS A 269 71.50 34.44 28.74
CA LYS A 269 71.83 33.60 29.90
C LYS A 269 72.26 32.18 29.50
N TYR A 270 72.21 31.83 28.21
CA TYR A 270 72.64 30.53 27.74
C TYR A 270 74.12 30.31 28.08
N LYS A 271 74.39 29.21 28.77
CA LYS A 271 75.76 28.78 29.08
C LYS A 271 76.02 27.46 28.38
N PRO A 272 77.11 27.33 27.61
CA PRO A 272 77.54 26.06 27.05
C PRO A 272 77.67 25.02 28.18
N GLN A 273 76.90 23.94 28.11
CA GLN A 273 77.06 22.80 29.02
C GLN A 273 77.42 21.57 28.19
N GLU A 274 78.51 20.89 28.56
CA GLU A 274 78.85 19.60 27.95
C GLU A 274 77.81 18.56 28.36
N GLY A 275 77.21 17.88 27.38
CA GLY A 275 76.15 16.93 27.64
C GLY A 275 75.65 16.22 26.40
N ILE A 276 74.42 15.71 26.46
CA ILE A 276 73.77 15.03 25.33
C ILE A 276 73.21 16.07 24.33
N ILE A 277 72.84 17.26 24.80
CA ILE A 277 72.36 18.37 23.97
C ILE A 277 73.58 19.05 23.32
N PRO A 278 73.54 19.34 22.01
CA PRO A 278 74.67 19.94 21.33
C PRO A 278 74.88 21.39 21.73
N LEU A 279 76.14 21.84 21.72
CA LEU A 279 76.45 23.26 21.88
C LEU A 279 75.89 24.07 20.70
N MET A 280 75.27 25.20 21.00
CA MET A 280 74.78 26.12 19.98
C MET A 280 75.97 26.78 19.25
N PRO A 281 76.08 26.66 17.91
CA PRO A 281 77.09 27.41 17.16
C PRO A 281 76.88 28.92 17.28
N PRO A 282 77.95 29.74 17.37
CA PRO A 282 77.84 31.20 17.43
C PRO A 282 77.04 31.81 16.26
N GLU A 283 77.11 31.19 15.08
CA GLU A 283 76.35 31.61 13.91
C GLU A 283 74.85 31.42 14.09
N ILE A 284 74.43 30.37 14.82
CA ILE A 284 73.02 30.16 15.17
C ILE A 284 72.56 31.17 16.21
N GLU A 285 73.38 31.46 17.21
CA GLU A 285 73.10 32.52 18.18
C GLU A 285 72.85 33.86 17.46
N GLN A 286 73.66 34.19 16.45
CA GLN A 286 73.49 35.40 15.65
C GLN A 286 72.14 35.43 14.90
N VAL A 287 71.74 34.32 14.27
CA VAL A 287 70.44 34.20 13.59
C VAL A 287 69.28 34.37 14.59
N LEU A 288 69.37 33.75 15.77
CA LEU A 288 68.34 33.91 16.82
C LEU A 288 68.24 35.35 17.31
N ARG A 289 69.38 36.05 17.49
CA ARG A 289 69.39 37.48 17.86
C ARG A 289 68.76 38.38 16.81
N GLN A 290 68.91 38.07 15.53
CA GLN A 290 68.21 38.79 14.46
C GLN A 290 66.71 38.52 14.48
N CYS A 291 66.29 37.29 14.81
CA CYS A 291 64.87 36.95 14.94
C CYS A 291 64.22 37.60 16.18
N PHE A 292 64.98 37.83 17.26
CA PHE A 292 64.52 38.46 18.50
C PHE A 292 64.60 39.99 18.53
N GLN A 293 64.66 40.66 17.37
CA GLN A 293 64.51 42.11 17.34
C GLN A 293 63.10 42.51 17.79
N PRO A 294 62.95 43.48 18.72
CA PRO A 294 61.65 43.84 19.28
C PRO A 294 60.66 44.27 18.19
N ARG A 295 61.11 45.08 17.24
CA ARG A 295 60.30 45.55 16.11
C ARG A 295 60.26 44.50 14.99
N PRO A 296 59.07 44.12 14.48
CA PRO A 296 58.94 43.12 13.43
C PRO A 296 59.74 43.45 12.15
N GLU A 297 59.80 44.72 11.75
CA GLU A 297 60.51 45.20 10.55
C GLU A 297 62.02 44.95 10.58
N ASP A 298 62.62 44.91 11.78
CA ASP A 298 64.05 44.69 11.99
C ASP A 298 64.45 43.20 11.97
N ARG A 299 63.46 42.29 11.96
CA ARG A 299 63.67 40.83 11.82
C ARG A 299 64.01 40.45 10.37
N PRO A 300 64.42 39.20 10.08
CA PRO A 300 64.53 38.71 8.71
C PRO A 300 63.25 38.92 7.89
N ALA A 301 63.40 39.16 6.58
CA ALA A 301 62.29 39.54 5.72
C ALA A 301 61.31 38.39 5.44
N SER A 302 61.79 37.15 5.50
CA SER A 302 60.99 35.94 5.29
C SER A 302 61.64 34.73 5.94
N MET A 303 60.85 33.67 6.15
CA MET A 303 61.39 32.39 6.61
C MET A 303 62.32 31.72 5.59
N LEU A 304 62.19 32.05 4.29
CA LEU A 304 63.15 31.61 3.27
C LEU A 304 64.55 32.20 3.49
N GLN A 305 64.63 33.47 3.90
CA GLN A 305 65.92 34.08 4.26
C GLN A 305 66.58 33.30 5.41
N VAL A 306 65.82 33.05 6.48
CA VAL A 306 66.26 32.29 7.65
C VAL A 306 66.71 30.87 7.26
N ALA A 307 65.93 30.17 6.44
CA ALA A 307 66.27 28.82 5.97
C ALA A 307 67.58 28.80 5.17
N ASN A 308 67.83 29.81 4.32
CA ASN A 308 69.06 29.89 3.54
C ASN A 308 70.29 30.19 4.40
N GLU A 309 70.15 31.05 5.42
CA GLU A 309 71.21 31.30 6.41
C GLU A 309 71.54 30.02 7.19
N LEU A 310 70.52 29.29 7.66
CA LEU A 310 70.72 28.00 8.33
C LEU A 310 71.36 26.93 7.45
N LYS A 311 71.04 26.88 6.15
CA LYS A 311 71.69 25.97 5.19
C LYS A 311 73.16 26.28 5.01
N ALA A 312 73.53 27.56 5.00
CA ALA A 312 74.94 27.98 4.96
C ALA A 312 75.66 27.55 6.24
N ILE A 313 75.02 27.70 7.41
CA ILE A 313 75.57 27.24 8.70
C ILE A 313 75.68 25.72 8.73
N TYR A 314 74.70 24.98 8.24
CA TYR A 314 74.75 23.52 8.10
C TYR A 314 75.98 23.09 7.30
N GLN A 315 76.23 23.74 6.16
CA GLN A 315 77.40 23.44 5.33
C GLN A 315 78.72 23.78 6.01
N HIS A 316 78.79 24.91 6.72
CA HIS A 316 79.98 25.32 7.47
C HIS A 316 80.29 24.36 8.64
N GLN A 317 79.29 24.03 9.44
CA GLN A 317 79.43 23.24 10.66
C GLN A 317 79.62 21.74 10.40
N LEU A 318 79.04 21.20 9.32
CA LEU A 318 79.08 19.77 9.02
C LEU A 318 79.95 19.40 7.81
N GLY A 319 80.54 20.39 7.14
CA GLY A 319 81.47 20.20 6.01
C GLY A 319 80.83 19.61 4.74
N ARG A 320 79.50 19.62 4.64
CA ARG A 320 78.74 19.05 3.51
C ARG A 320 77.51 19.91 3.18
N PRO A 321 77.12 20.03 1.90
CA PRO A 321 75.93 20.80 1.54
C PRO A 321 74.68 20.20 2.20
N TYR A 322 73.68 21.05 2.45
CA TYR A 322 72.40 20.61 2.98
C TYR A 322 71.73 19.61 2.03
N PRO A 323 71.33 18.42 2.50
CA PRO A 323 71.02 17.29 1.62
C PRO A 323 69.63 17.34 0.98
N ARG A 324 68.69 18.11 1.54
CA ARG A 324 67.29 18.17 1.05
C ARG A 324 67.09 19.35 0.11
N THR A 325 66.14 19.21 -0.81
CA THR A 325 65.64 20.31 -1.63
C THR A 325 64.24 20.71 -1.16
N GLU A 326 63.92 22.00 -1.20
CA GLU A 326 62.64 22.55 -0.72
C GLU A 326 61.42 21.88 -1.37
N LYS A 327 61.54 21.46 -2.64
CA LYS A 327 60.44 20.89 -3.44
C LYS A 327 60.41 19.36 -3.55
N SER A 328 61.34 18.64 -2.90
CA SER A 328 61.37 17.17 -2.98
C SER A 328 60.82 16.56 -1.71
N HIS A 329 59.59 16.04 -1.77
CA HIS A 329 59.16 14.69 -1.34
C HIS A 329 57.65 14.53 -1.61
N ARG A 330 57.28 13.32 -2.11
CA ARG A 330 55.96 12.89 -2.67
C ARG A 330 54.84 13.92 -2.59
N ALA A 331 54.69 14.71 -3.66
CA ALA A 331 53.49 15.51 -3.87
C ALA A 331 52.27 14.57 -3.90
N ILE A 332 51.27 14.85 -3.08
CA ILE A 332 49.95 14.21 -3.26
C ILE A 332 49.45 14.67 -4.63
N PRO A 333 49.08 13.74 -5.53
CA PRO A 333 48.62 14.12 -6.87
C PRO A 333 47.50 15.15 -6.78
N ARG A 334 47.62 16.24 -7.55
CA ARG A 334 46.66 17.37 -7.60
C ARG A 334 45.20 16.93 -7.73
N PHE A 335 44.97 15.79 -8.37
CA PHE A 335 43.66 15.15 -8.47
C PHE A 335 43.00 14.85 -7.11
N HIS A 336 43.73 14.22 -6.18
CA HIS A 336 43.16 13.82 -4.88
C HIS A 336 42.86 15.01 -3.99
N THR A 337 43.72 16.03 -4.01
CA THR A 337 43.52 17.27 -3.25
C THR A 337 42.34 18.07 -3.78
N LEU A 338 42.20 18.21 -5.11
CA LEU A 338 41.05 18.86 -5.71
C LEU A 338 39.74 18.08 -5.47
N THR A 339 39.79 16.75 -5.48
CA THR A 339 38.61 15.91 -5.17
C THR A 339 38.14 16.12 -3.73
N ASN A 340 39.05 16.10 -2.77
CA ASN A 340 38.72 16.33 -1.37
C ASN A 340 38.23 17.76 -1.12
N ARG A 341 38.83 18.75 -1.79
CA ARG A 341 38.36 20.14 -1.78
C ARG A 341 36.94 20.24 -2.32
N ALA A 342 36.66 19.67 -3.49
CA ALA A 342 35.33 19.72 -4.11
C ALA A 342 34.26 19.07 -3.22
N ASN A 343 34.56 17.90 -2.63
CA ASN A 343 33.67 17.25 -1.67
C ASN A 343 33.45 18.13 -0.44
N SER A 344 34.50 18.73 0.12
CA SER A 344 34.38 19.62 1.28
C SER A 344 33.50 20.84 0.96
N LEU A 345 33.68 21.47 -0.21
CA LEU A 345 32.86 22.60 -0.64
C LEU A 345 31.38 22.22 -0.80
N ASN A 346 31.10 21.02 -1.31
CA ASN A 346 29.75 20.49 -1.44
C ASN A 346 29.07 20.30 -0.06
N GLU A 347 29.79 19.68 0.89
CA GLU A 347 29.31 19.51 2.27
C GLU A 347 29.04 20.85 2.97
N LEU A 348 29.88 21.86 2.70
CA LEU A 348 29.73 23.22 3.22
C LEU A 348 28.63 24.04 2.52
N GLY A 349 27.93 23.47 1.55
CA GLY A 349 26.85 24.14 0.81
C GLY A 349 27.32 25.17 -0.22
N LYS A 350 28.63 25.25 -0.50
CA LYS A 350 29.22 26.13 -1.52
C LYS A 350 29.17 25.47 -2.89
N TYR A 351 27.96 25.26 -3.39
CA TYR A 351 27.68 24.42 -4.55
C TYR A 351 28.35 24.90 -5.84
N GLU A 352 28.40 26.20 -6.10
CA GLU A 352 29.03 26.77 -7.30
C GLU A 352 30.55 26.57 -7.31
N GLU A 353 31.20 26.76 -6.16
CA GLU A 353 32.64 26.53 -6.01
C GLU A 353 32.97 25.04 -6.08
N ALA A 354 32.13 24.19 -5.47
CA ALA A 354 32.23 22.75 -5.55
C ALA A 354 32.15 22.28 -7.01
N LEU A 355 31.16 22.79 -7.76
CA LEU A 355 30.96 22.48 -9.18
C LEU A 355 32.19 22.86 -10.02
N ALA A 356 32.69 24.09 -9.87
CA ALA A 356 33.89 24.55 -10.58
C ALA A 356 35.13 23.68 -10.26
N THR A 357 35.25 23.24 -9.00
CA THR A 357 36.34 22.37 -8.56
C THR A 357 36.17 20.95 -9.14
N TYR A 358 34.96 20.39 -9.15
CA TYR A 358 34.69 19.09 -9.79
C TYR A 358 34.99 19.11 -11.29
N GLU A 359 34.74 20.22 -11.99
CA GLU A 359 35.12 20.36 -13.40
C GLU A 359 36.64 20.39 -13.60
N GLU A 360 37.38 20.97 -12.66
CA GLU A 360 38.83 20.89 -12.66
C GLU A 360 39.33 19.46 -12.41
N VAL A 361 38.70 18.72 -11.49
CA VAL A 361 38.98 17.30 -11.23
C VAL A 361 38.74 16.46 -12.49
N ILE A 362 37.59 16.64 -13.15
CA ILE A 362 37.23 15.92 -14.39
C ILE A 362 38.21 16.23 -15.53
N ARG A 363 38.74 17.45 -15.61
CA ARG A 363 39.79 17.78 -16.59
C ARG A 363 41.10 17.02 -16.36
N LEU A 364 41.41 16.67 -15.11
CA LEU A 364 42.62 15.94 -14.75
C LEU A 364 42.44 14.43 -14.91
N ASP A 365 41.27 13.90 -14.54
CA ASP A 365 40.91 12.50 -14.76
C ASP A 365 39.42 12.40 -15.16
N PRO A 366 39.13 12.18 -16.46
CA PRO A 366 37.78 12.09 -16.97
C PRO A 366 37.13 10.71 -16.76
N ASN A 367 37.84 9.73 -16.19
CA ASN A 367 37.32 8.36 -16.06
C ASN A 367 36.76 8.05 -14.66
N GLY A 368 36.76 9.01 -13.74
CA GLY A 368 36.23 8.83 -12.40
C GLY A 368 34.71 8.92 -12.33
N ALA A 369 33.99 7.80 -12.47
CA ALA A 369 32.52 7.73 -12.41
C ALA A 369 31.93 8.51 -11.21
N ARG A 370 32.50 8.28 -10.01
CA ARG A 370 32.06 8.93 -8.77
C ARG A 370 32.13 10.47 -8.81
N ILE A 371 33.08 11.05 -9.53
CA ILE A 371 33.20 12.50 -9.66
C ILE A 371 31.98 13.07 -10.41
N TYR A 372 31.50 12.34 -11.41
CA TYR A 372 30.27 12.68 -12.12
C TYR A 372 29.02 12.52 -11.23
N SER A 373 28.95 11.50 -10.36
CA SER A 373 27.89 11.40 -9.34
C SER A 373 27.83 12.61 -8.41
N ASN A 374 29.00 13.02 -7.90
CA ASN A 374 29.09 14.15 -6.99
C ASN A 374 28.75 15.46 -7.69
N LYS A 375 29.23 15.65 -8.93
CA LYS A 375 28.83 16.76 -9.80
C LYS A 375 27.32 16.78 -10.03
N GLY A 376 26.70 15.65 -10.35
CA GLY A 376 25.26 15.52 -10.53
C GLY A 376 24.47 15.89 -9.28
N SER A 377 24.95 15.49 -8.11
CA SER A 377 24.34 15.84 -6.82
C SER A 377 24.40 17.33 -6.54
N VAL A 378 25.54 17.99 -6.80
CA VAL A 378 25.70 19.45 -6.68
C VAL A 378 24.75 20.18 -7.64
N LEU A 379 24.67 19.73 -8.89
CA LEU A 379 23.78 20.31 -9.91
C LEU A 379 22.30 20.17 -9.51
N PHE A 380 21.92 19.05 -8.90
CA PHE A 380 20.57 18.86 -8.34
C PHE A 380 20.28 19.88 -7.23
N GLN A 381 21.22 20.13 -6.31
CA GLN A 381 21.05 21.14 -5.25
C GLN A 381 20.93 22.56 -5.80
N LEU A 382 21.60 22.85 -6.93
CA LEU A 382 21.50 24.12 -7.65
C LEU A 382 20.20 24.25 -8.48
N GLY A 383 19.33 23.23 -8.52
CA GLY A 383 18.15 23.21 -9.37
C GLY A 383 18.44 23.06 -10.88
N ARG A 384 19.69 22.74 -11.25
CA ARG A 384 20.14 22.53 -12.64
C ARG A 384 19.92 21.07 -13.04
N TYR A 385 18.66 20.66 -13.09
CA TYR A 385 18.28 19.24 -13.16
C TYR A 385 18.71 18.55 -14.46
N GLU A 386 18.62 19.20 -15.62
CA GLU A 386 19.04 18.60 -16.90
C GLU A 386 20.56 18.31 -16.92
N GLU A 387 21.37 19.22 -16.38
CA GLU A 387 22.80 19.01 -16.28
C GLU A 387 23.15 17.94 -15.24
N ALA A 388 22.35 17.82 -14.17
CA ALA A 388 22.48 16.74 -13.21
C ALA A 388 22.19 15.38 -13.86
N VAL A 389 21.15 15.27 -14.69
CA VAL A 389 20.86 14.05 -15.47
C VAL A 389 22.05 13.68 -16.35
N ALA A 390 22.61 14.65 -17.09
CA ALA A 390 23.78 14.40 -17.95
C ALA A 390 25.01 13.93 -17.15
N ALA A 391 25.23 14.49 -15.95
CA ALA A 391 26.31 14.04 -15.07
C ALA A 391 26.08 12.60 -14.58
N PHE A 392 24.85 12.23 -14.19
CA PHE A 392 24.56 10.83 -13.83
C PHE A 392 24.64 9.86 -15.02
N GLU A 393 24.34 10.31 -16.24
CA GLU A 393 24.57 9.50 -17.45
C GLU A 393 26.04 9.21 -17.70
N GLU A 394 26.92 10.19 -17.50
CA GLU A 394 28.36 9.97 -17.57
C GLU A 394 28.86 9.05 -16.45
N HIS A 395 28.31 9.14 -15.23
CA HIS A 395 28.58 8.14 -14.20
C HIS A 395 28.20 6.74 -14.68
N ILE A 396 26.96 6.54 -15.13
CA ILE A 396 26.45 5.24 -15.58
C ILE A 396 27.27 4.70 -16.77
N ARG A 397 27.74 5.58 -17.67
CA ARG A 397 28.61 5.18 -18.80
C ARG A 397 29.95 4.62 -18.32
N LEU A 398 30.51 5.17 -17.25
CA LEU A 398 31.79 4.77 -16.68
C LEU A 398 31.65 3.57 -15.73
N ASP A 399 30.54 3.50 -14.99
CA ASP A 399 30.21 2.44 -14.04
C ASP A 399 28.72 2.02 -14.16
N PRO A 400 28.41 1.08 -15.07
CA PRO A 400 27.04 0.62 -15.31
C PRO A 400 26.47 -0.26 -14.19
N GLU A 401 27.29 -0.72 -13.25
CA GLU A 401 26.86 -1.62 -12.17
C GLU A 401 26.48 -0.86 -10.89
N SER A 402 26.41 0.49 -10.93
CA SER A 402 26.11 1.33 -9.76
C SER A 402 24.60 1.57 -9.57
N PRO A 403 23.94 0.96 -8.57
CA PRO A 403 22.52 1.17 -8.30
C PRO A 403 22.22 2.63 -7.92
N GLU A 404 23.11 3.29 -7.19
CA GLU A 404 22.95 4.67 -6.71
C GLU A 404 22.90 5.68 -7.86
N ALA A 405 23.64 5.44 -8.94
CA ALA A 405 23.66 6.34 -10.09
C ALA A 405 22.31 6.34 -10.81
N TYR A 406 21.72 5.15 -11.01
CA TYR A 406 20.36 5.01 -11.55
C TYR A 406 19.33 5.63 -10.60
N PHE A 407 19.42 5.37 -9.29
CA PHE A 407 18.51 5.94 -8.30
C PHE A 407 18.53 7.47 -8.27
N ASN A 408 19.73 8.08 -8.26
CA ASN A 408 19.88 9.54 -8.25
C ASN A 408 19.45 10.18 -9.58
N LYS A 409 19.69 9.53 -10.72
CA LYS A 409 19.13 9.95 -12.01
C LYS A 409 17.60 9.91 -11.97
N GLY A 410 17.01 8.84 -11.44
CA GLY A 410 15.57 8.69 -11.26
C GLY A 410 14.97 9.83 -10.44
N LYS A 411 15.55 10.15 -9.27
CA LYS A 411 15.13 11.29 -8.44
C LYS A 411 15.23 12.64 -9.17
N THR A 412 16.26 12.82 -9.98
CA THR A 412 16.45 14.04 -10.78
C THR A 412 15.37 14.16 -11.86
N LEU A 413 14.99 13.04 -12.48
CA LEU A 413 13.92 12.99 -13.48
C LEU A 413 12.53 13.26 -12.88
N ILE A 414 12.30 12.91 -11.60
CA ILE A 414 11.08 13.34 -10.88
C ILE A 414 11.00 14.86 -10.80
N ALA A 415 12.10 15.53 -10.45
CA ALA A 415 12.15 17.00 -10.37
C ALA A 415 11.94 17.68 -11.73
N LEU A 416 12.13 16.96 -12.84
CA LEU A 416 11.87 17.38 -14.21
C LEU A 416 10.47 17.01 -14.72
N ASP A 417 9.60 16.44 -13.88
CA ASP A 417 8.28 15.95 -14.25
C ASP A 417 8.31 14.90 -15.38
N ARG A 418 9.26 13.96 -15.30
CA ARG A 418 9.45 12.85 -16.27
C ARG A 418 9.28 11.47 -15.61
N PRO A 419 8.05 11.10 -15.21
CA PRO A 419 7.80 9.92 -14.40
C PRO A 419 8.10 8.58 -15.09
N GLU A 420 7.92 8.46 -16.41
CA GLU A 420 8.22 7.21 -17.15
C GLU A 420 9.73 6.95 -17.23
N GLU A 421 10.52 7.99 -17.49
CA GLU A 421 11.98 7.87 -17.50
C GLU A 421 12.50 7.55 -16.09
N ALA A 422 11.94 8.20 -15.06
CA ALA A 422 12.29 7.95 -13.66
C ALA A 422 11.97 6.50 -13.25
N LEU A 423 10.79 5.99 -13.64
CA LEU A 423 10.39 4.61 -13.40
C LEU A 423 11.41 3.61 -13.95
N ALA A 424 11.84 3.79 -15.21
CA ALA A 424 12.84 2.93 -15.83
C ALA A 424 14.17 2.95 -15.05
N MET A 425 14.59 4.10 -14.53
CA MET A 425 15.81 4.19 -13.72
C MET A 425 15.68 3.47 -12.38
N PHE A 426 14.54 3.57 -11.69
CA PHE A 426 14.32 2.82 -10.46
C PHE A 426 14.27 1.30 -10.68
N GLU A 427 13.74 0.85 -11.83
CA GLU A 427 13.76 -0.57 -12.20
C GLU A 427 15.19 -1.08 -12.43
N GLN A 428 16.04 -0.30 -13.09
CA GLN A 428 17.46 -0.65 -13.25
C GLN A 428 18.20 -0.65 -11.89
N ALA A 429 17.95 0.35 -11.05
CA ALA A 429 18.53 0.41 -9.70
C ALA A 429 18.13 -0.82 -8.86
N LEU A 430 16.87 -1.26 -8.93
CA LEU A 430 16.38 -2.46 -8.24
C LEU A 430 16.87 -3.77 -8.86
N TRP A 431 17.15 -3.81 -10.15
CA TRP A 431 17.74 -4.97 -10.79
C TRP A 431 19.17 -5.23 -10.28
N LEU A 432 19.92 -4.16 -10.04
CA LEU A 432 21.27 -4.21 -9.48
C LEU A 432 21.28 -4.44 -7.96
N ASP A 433 20.34 -3.82 -7.23
CA ASP A 433 20.19 -3.96 -5.79
C ASP A 433 18.72 -4.12 -5.36
N PRO A 434 18.24 -5.38 -5.22
CA PRO A 434 16.84 -5.68 -4.97
C PRO A 434 16.43 -5.57 -3.49
N TYR A 435 17.30 -5.17 -2.57
CA TYR A 435 17.01 -5.17 -1.12
C TYR A 435 16.86 -3.77 -0.51
N ASP A 436 16.82 -2.71 -1.33
CA ASP A 436 16.66 -1.34 -0.86
C ASP A 436 15.20 -0.87 -0.94
N ALA A 437 14.55 -0.79 0.23
CA ALA A 437 13.16 -0.36 0.38
C ALA A 437 12.89 1.02 -0.25
N ARG A 438 13.85 1.96 -0.21
CA ARG A 438 13.67 3.32 -0.76
C ARG A 438 13.44 3.29 -2.27
N LYS A 439 14.14 2.40 -2.97
CA LYS A 439 14.01 2.25 -4.42
C LYS A 439 12.61 1.74 -4.79
N TYR A 440 12.05 0.80 -4.00
CA TYR A 440 10.66 0.38 -4.14
C TYR A 440 9.66 1.50 -3.82
N TYR A 441 9.83 2.25 -2.72
CA TYR A 441 8.98 3.39 -2.39
C TYR A 441 8.90 4.43 -3.53
N HIS A 442 10.06 4.83 -4.08
CA HIS A 442 10.10 5.77 -5.20
C HIS A 442 9.51 5.18 -6.49
N LYS A 443 9.73 3.89 -6.76
CA LYS A 443 9.07 3.18 -7.87
C LYS A 443 7.54 3.22 -7.72
N GLY A 444 7.03 2.96 -6.51
CA GLY A 444 5.59 2.99 -6.19
C GLY A 444 4.99 4.38 -6.45
N ASN A 445 5.68 5.43 -6.00
CA ASN A 445 5.27 6.82 -6.26
C ASN A 445 5.21 7.15 -7.76
N MET A 446 6.16 6.65 -8.56
CA MET A 446 6.12 6.83 -10.02
C MET A 446 4.95 6.10 -10.66
N LEU A 447 4.69 4.86 -10.25
CA LEU A 447 3.54 4.11 -10.74
C LEU A 447 2.22 4.79 -10.36
N MET A 448 2.13 5.38 -9.16
CA MET A 448 0.98 6.18 -8.73
C MET A 448 0.80 7.43 -9.60
N ALA A 449 1.86 8.20 -9.87
CA ALA A 449 1.81 9.36 -10.76
C ALA A 449 1.36 9.00 -12.19
N LEU A 450 1.74 7.81 -12.66
CA LEU A 450 1.33 7.24 -13.94
C LEU A 450 -0.06 6.57 -13.91
N LYS A 451 -0.79 6.67 -12.78
CA LYS A 451 -2.10 6.04 -12.54
C LYS A 451 -2.10 4.51 -12.70
N ARG A 452 -0.95 3.85 -12.54
CA ARG A 452 -0.77 2.40 -12.55
C ARG A 452 -0.92 1.84 -11.13
N TYR A 453 -2.10 2.05 -10.56
CA TYR A 453 -2.37 1.84 -9.13
C TYR A 453 -2.13 0.41 -8.63
N GLU A 454 -2.57 -0.62 -9.36
CA GLU A 454 -2.39 -2.02 -8.93
C GLU A 454 -0.91 -2.43 -8.87
N GLU A 455 -0.09 -1.95 -9.81
CA GLU A 455 1.35 -2.21 -9.78
C GLU A 455 2.04 -1.45 -8.64
N ALA A 456 1.57 -0.22 -8.36
CA ALA A 456 2.05 0.57 -7.24
C ALA A 456 1.79 -0.14 -5.90
N LEU A 457 0.61 -0.73 -5.70
CA LEU A 457 0.27 -1.48 -4.47
C LEU A 457 1.26 -2.61 -4.19
N VAL A 458 1.58 -3.42 -5.21
CA VAL A 458 2.55 -4.53 -5.08
C VAL A 458 3.94 -4.01 -4.72
N VAL A 459 4.35 -2.91 -5.35
CA VAL A 459 5.67 -2.30 -5.13
C VAL A 459 5.77 -1.65 -3.73
N PHE A 460 4.72 -1.00 -3.25
CA PHE A 460 4.66 -0.48 -1.88
C PHE A 460 4.68 -1.61 -0.85
N GLU A 461 4.03 -2.74 -1.13
CA GLU A 461 4.11 -3.92 -0.27
C GLU A 461 5.55 -4.44 -0.14
N GLN A 462 6.30 -4.49 -1.24
CA GLN A 462 7.71 -4.88 -1.23
C GLN A 462 8.56 -3.88 -0.42
N SER A 463 8.29 -2.58 -0.55
CA SER A 463 8.94 -1.55 0.28
C SER A 463 8.71 -1.80 1.78
N ILE A 464 7.45 -2.03 2.17
CA ILE A 464 7.04 -2.25 3.56
C ILE A 464 7.62 -3.55 4.12
N GLN A 465 7.70 -4.61 3.32
CA GLN A 465 8.29 -5.89 3.74
C GLN A 465 9.80 -5.79 4.00
N LEU A 466 10.51 -4.97 3.22
CA LEU A 466 11.95 -4.76 3.38
C LEU A 466 12.28 -3.82 4.54
N ASP A 467 11.50 -2.76 4.71
CA ASP A 467 11.64 -1.81 5.82
C ASP A 467 10.26 -1.37 6.33
N PRO A 468 9.79 -1.92 7.47
CA PRO A 468 8.49 -1.58 8.06
C PRO A 468 8.46 -0.27 8.85
N GLU A 469 9.62 0.38 9.06
CA GLU A 469 9.74 1.57 9.92
C GLU A 469 9.19 2.85 9.25
N PRO A 470 9.45 3.15 7.96
CA PRO A 470 8.97 4.37 7.33
C PRO A 470 7.45 4.36 7.11
N VAL A 471 6.73 5.24 7.81
CA VAL A 471 5.26 5.36 7.75
C VAL A 471 4.74 5.84 6.39
N ASP A 472 5.55 6.55 5.61
CA ASP A 472 5.09 7.19 4.37
C ASP A 472 4.66 6.15 3.31
N ALA A 473 5.27 4.95 3.28
CA ALA A 473 4.85 3.88 2.37
C ALA A 473 3.44 3.36 2.68
N TYR A 474 3.06 3.31 3.96
CA TYR A 474 1.70 2.95 4.38
C TYR A 474 0.70 4.04 3.98
N ALA A 475 1.04 5.32 4.18
CA ALA A 475 0.18 6.44 3.80
C ALA A 475 -0.08 6.46 2.28
N GLN A 476 0.96 6.32 1.45
CA GLN A 476 0.82 6.29 -0.01
C GLN A 476 0.01 5.08 -0.50
N ARG A 477 0.20 3.92 0.15
CA ARG A 477 -0.62 2.74 -0.14
C ARG A 477 -2.08 2.97 0.24
N GLY A 478 -2.34 3.59 1.40
CA GLY A 478 -3.68 3.98 1.84
C GLY A 478 -4.36 4.93 0.86
N ASP A 479 -3.63 5.93 0.34
CA ASP A 479 -4.14 6.88 -0.66
C ASP A 479 -4.57 6.15 -1.94
N ILE A 480 -3.74 5.25 -2.45
CA ILE A 480 -4.08 4.45 -3.65
C ILE A 480 -5.29 3.55 -3.39
N LEU A 481 -5.34 2.88 -2.23
CA LEU A 481 -6.48 2.03 -1.87
C LEU A 481 -7.76 2.85 -1.76
N SER A 482 -7.70 4.06 -1.21
CA SER A 482 -8.81 5.01 -1.16
C SER A 482 -9.30 5.39 -2.56
N GLU A 483 -8.39 5.75 -3.48
CA GLU A 483 -8.71 6.08 -4.88
C GLU A 483 -9.32 4.90 -5.64
N LEU A 484 -8.95 3.67 -5.31
CA LEU A 484 -9.51 2.44 -5.88
C LEU A 484 -10.84 2.00 -5.23
N GLY A 485 -11.35 2.76 -4.25
CA GLY A 485 -12.57 2.42 -3.50
C GLY A 485 -12.41 1.26 -2.50
N ARG A 486 -11.18 0.86 -2.19
CA ARG A 486 -10.84 -0.21 -1.22
C ARG A 486 -10.71 0.38 0.18
N TYR A 487 -11.79 1.00 0.66
CA TYR A 487 -11.78 1.86 1.86
C TYR A 487 -11.38 1.13 3.14
N ALA A 488 -11.82 -0.11 3.35
CA ALA A 488 -11.46 -0.89 4.55
C ALA A 488 -9.95 -1.19 4.62
N GLU A 489 -9.34 -1.53 3.48
CA GLU A 489 -7.89 -1.75 3.41
C GLU A 489 -7.12 -0.43 3.55
N ALA A 490 -7.63 0.65 2.96
CA ALA A 490 -7.06 1.99 3.12
C ALA A 490 -7.08 2.44 4.59
N LEU A 491 -8.19 2.20 5.29
CA LEU A 491 -8.35 2.49 6.72
C LEU A 491 -7.31 1.75 7.55
N ALA A 492 -7.12 0.45 7.30
CA ALA A 492 -6.09 -0.34 7.98
C ALA A 492 -4.67 0.22 7.76
N MET A 493 -4.37 0.76 6.57
CA MET A 493 -3.07 1.39 6.32
C MET A 493 -2.89 2.69 7.10
N TYR A 494 -3.92 3.53 7.20
CA TYR A 494 -3.85 4.75 8.02
C TYR A 494 -3.77 4.46 9.52
N GLU A 495 -4.44 3.41 10.00
CA GLU A 495 -4.27 2.94 11.38
C GLU A 495 -2.81 2.52 11.66
N GLN A 496 -2.13 1.89 10.70
CA GLN A 496 -0.69 1.59 10.83
C GLN A 496 0.19 2.84 10.91
N VAL A 497 -0.18 3.90 10.17
CA VAL A 497 0.51 5.20 10.24
C VAL A 497 0.29 5.84 11.61
N LEU A 498 -0.96 5.95 12.04
CA LEU A 498 -1.36 6.59 13.30
C LEU A 498 -0.86 5.83 14.54
N ALA A 499 -0.74 4.50 14.48
CA ALA A 499 -0.14 3.71 15.55
C ALA A 499 1.34 4.03 15.79
N ARG A 500 2.05 4.50 14.76
CA ARG A 500 3.48 4.86 14.82
C ARG A 500 3.70 6.35 15.03
N ASP A 501 2.88 7.18 14.39
CA ASP A 501 2.92 8.65 14.49
C ASP A 501 1.51 9.20 14.78
N PRO A 502 1.09 9.23 16.06
CA PRO A 502 -0.24 9.69 16.45
C PRO A 502 -0.45 11.20 16.30
N ASN A 503 0.57 11.99 15.96
CA ASN A 503 0.47 13.45 15.91
C ASN A 503 0.18 14.00 14.50
N ARG A 504 -0.18 13.14 13.53
CA ARG A 504 -0.52 13.55 12.16
C ARG A 504 -2.01 13.85 12.01
N ALA A 505 -2.40 15.09 12.26
CA ALA A 505 -3.79 15.56 12.11
C ALA A 505 -4.40 15.23 10.74
N GLU A 506 -3.63 15.39 9.65
CA GLU A 506 -4.02 15.06 8.27
C GLU A 506 -4.47 13.60 8.09
N MET A 507 -3.87 12.64 8.81
CA MET A 507 -4.22 11.22 8.70
C MET A 507 -5.55 10.92 9.37
N TYR A 508 -5.87 11.58 10.48
CA TYR A 508 -7.17 11.49 11.12
C TYR A 508 -8.29 12.06 10.24
N VAL A 509 -8.02 13.08 9.42
CA VAL A 509 -8.99 13.57 8.41
C VAL A 509 -9.27 12.50 7.38
N LYS A 510 -8.21 11.87 6.82
CA LYS A 510 -8.35 10.78 5.86
C LYS A 510 -9.08 9.58 6.47
N GLN A 511 -8.77 9.24 7.73
CA GLN A 511 -9.44 8.20 8.49
C GLN A 511 -10.93 8.51 8.67
N GLY A 512 -11.29 9.71 9.12
CA GLY A 512 -12.68 10.13 9.32
C GLY A 512 -13.49 10.12 8.02
N SER A 513 -12.90 10.61 6.92
CA SER A 513 -13.54 10.55 5.60
C SER A 513 -13.76 9.10 5.13
N LEU A 514 -12.79 8.20 5.34
CA LEU A 514 -12.96 6.78 4.98
C LEU A 514 -13.99 6.08 5.87
N LEU A 515 -14.00 6.36 7.17
CA LEU A 515 -15.00 5.84 8.10
C LEU A 515 -16.41 6.30 7.71
N TYR A 516 -16.56 7.55 7.26
CA TYR A 516 -17.81 8.05 6.70
C TYR A 516 -18.23 7.28 5.44
N MET A 517 -17.31 7.01 4.52
CA MET A 517 -17.57 6.20 3.31
C MET A 517 -17.88 4.72 3.61
N LEU A 518 -17.50 4.24 4.80
CA LEU A 518 -17.80 2.91 5.33
C LEU A 518 -19.03 2.89 6.24
N ASP A 519 -19.81 3.98 6.26
CA ASP A 519 -21.00 4.20 7.11
C ASP A 519 -20.75 4.05 8.64
N ARG A 520 -19.49 4.19 9.09
CA ARG A 520 -19.09 4.18 10.52
C ARG A 520 -19.07 5.60 11.08
N PHE A 521 -20.24 6.20 11.25
CA PHE A 521 -20.39 7.65 11.48
C PHE A 521 -19.87 8.15 12.84
N GLU A 522 -20.09 7.42 13.93
CA GLU A 522 -19.55 7.78 15.26
C GLU A 522 -18.02 7.81 15.24
N GLU A 523 -17.39 6.75 14.72
CA GLU A 523 -15.94 6.66 14.64
C GLU A 523 -15.36 7.70 13.68
N ALA A 524 -16.09 8.03 12.60
CA ALA A 524 -15.74 9.12 11.70
C ALA A 524 -15.73 10.48 12.44
N ALA A 525 -16.75 10.74 13.26
CA ALA A 525 -16.84 11.95 14.07
C ALA A 525 -15.70 12.02 15.11
N ASP A 526 -15.42 10.91 15.80
CA ASP A 526 -14.34 10.81 16.79
C ASP A 526 -12.96 11.05 16.15
N ALA A 527 -12.68 10.44 14.99
CA ALA A 527 -11.43 10.65 14.27
C ALA A 527 -11.26 12.12 13.85
N LEU A 528 -12.33 12.75 13.36
CA LEU A 528 -12.30 14.17 12.99
C LEU A 528 -12.14 15.09 14.22
N GLU A 529 -12.68 14.72 15.39
CA GLU A 529 -12.45 15.44 16.65
C GLU A 529 -10.99 15.32 17.12
N GLN A 530 -10.35 14.16 16.94
CA GLN A 530 -8.91 14.01 17.19
C GLN A 530 -8.08 14.88 16.26
N ALA A 531 -8.46 14.98 14.98
CA ALA A 531 -7.79 15.88 14.04
C ALA A 531 -7.85 17.35 14.51
N LEU A 532 -9.01 17.82 14.99
CA LEU A 532 -9.17 19.16 15.55
C LEU A 532 -8.39 19.38 16.85
N CYS A 533 -8.29 18.36 17.71
CA CYS A 533 -7.47 18.43 18.93
C CYS A 533 -5.99 18.68 18.59
N LEU A 534 -5.49 18.10 17.51
CA LEU A 534 -4.10 18.24 17.06
C LEU A 534 -3.86 19.55 16.31
N ASP A 535 -4.74 19.90 15.38
CA ASP A 535 -4.67 21.16 14.63
C ASP A 535 -6.07 21.77 14.40
N PRO A 536 -6.47 22.74 15.25
CA PRO A 536 -7.74 23.46 15.09
C PRO A 536 -7.82 24.34 13.84
N GLY A 537 -6.71 24.58 13.13
CA GLY A 537 -6.65 25.43 11.94
C GLY A 537 -7.04 24.72 10.64
N LEU A 538 -7.25 23.40 10.68
CA LEU A 538 -7.55 22.61 9.47
C LEU A 538 -8.99 22.78 9.01
N THR A 539 -9.22 23.73 8.10
CA THR A 539 -10.53 24.01 7.50
C THR A 539 -11.22 22.77 6.91
N GLN A 540 -10.45 21.83 6.34
CA GLN A 540 -10.94 20.59 5.75
C GLN A 540 -11.65 19.67 6.77
N VAL A 541 -11.27 19.72 8.05
CA VAL A 541 -11.86 18.89 9.10
C VAL A 541 -13.30 19.31 9.38
N TYR A 542 -13.51 20.62 9.53
CA TYR A 542 -14.83 21.18 9.77
C TYR A 542 -15.81 20.89 8.63
N LEU A 543 -15.33 20.89 7.37
CA LEU A 543 -16.12 20.46 6.22
C LEU A 543 -16.42 18.95 6.26
N ALA A 544 -15.42 18.13 6.56
CA ALA A 544 -15.55 16.68 6.63
C ALA A 544 -16.49 16.18 7.75
N GLN A 545 -16.65 16.96 8.83
CA GLN A 545 -17.56 16.63 9.93
C GLN A 545 -19.05 16.71 9.56
N ALA A 546 -19.41 17.48 8.54
CA ALA A 546 -20.80 17.73 8.19
C ALA A 546 -21.56 16.44 7.80
N GLY A 547 -20.92 15.55 7.03
CA GLY A 547 -21.51 14.28 6.60
C GLY A 547 -21.82 13.33 7.75
N PRO A 548 -20.82 12.93 8.56
CA PRO A 548 -21.04 12.08 9.74
C PRO A 548 -22.09 12.65 10.70
N LEU A 549 -21.98 13.93 11.05
CA LEU A 549 -22.93 14.57 11.98
C LEU A 549 -24.36 14.60 11.42
N GLN A 550 -24.53 14.78 10.10
CA GLN A 550 -25.84 14.69 9.46
C GLN A 550 -26.45 13.29 9.61
N ARG A 551 -25.66 12.25 9.34
CA ARG A 551 -26.13 10.86 9.42
C ARG A 551 -26.50 10.45 10.84
N LEU A 552 -25.80 11.00 11.83
CA LEU A 552 -26.13 10.87 13.26
C LEU A 552 -27.32 11.71 13.73
N GLY A 553 -27.94 12.50 12.85
CA GLY A 553 -29.02 13.42 13.20
C GLY A 553 -28.59 14.64 14.02
N ARG A 554 -27.29 14.85 14.22
CA ARG A 554 -26.68 16.00 14.95
C ARG A 554 -26.56 17.22 14.03
N LEU A 555 -27.68 17.61 13.42
CA LEU A 555 -27.72 18.61 12.33
C LEU A 555 -27.25 20.00 12.78
N GLU A 556 -27.54 20.41 14.01
CA GLU A 556 -27.12 21.70 14.57
C GLU A 556 -25.60 21.78 14.72
N GLU A 557 -24.96 20.68 15.13
CA GLU A 557 -23.50 20.60 15.24
C GLU A 557 -22.84 20.58 13.86
N ALA A 558 -23.45 19.90 12.88
CA ALA A 558 -23.02 19.93 11.49
C ALA A 558 -23.03 21.36 10.92
N VAL A 559 -24.10 22.13 11.19
CA VAL A 559 -24.19 23.55 10.80
C VAL A 559 -23.11 24.39 11.48
N ALA A 560 -22.87 24.19 12.78
CA ALA A 560 -21.85 24.92 13.52
C ALA A 560 -20.42 24.62 12.99
N ALA A 561 -20.12 23.36 12.65
CA ALA A 561 -18.86 22.99 12.01
C ALA A 561 -18.69 23.70 10.66
N LEU A 562 -19.72 23.69 9.82
CA LEU A 562 -19.71 24.38 8.52
C LEU A 562 -19.54 25.90 8.65
N GLU A 563 -20.12 26.52 9.68
CA GLU A 563 -19.89 27.94 9.99
C GLU A 563 -18.42 28.22 10.31
N GLN A 564 -17.75 27.33 11.05
CA GLN A 564 -16.31 27.45 11.30
C GLN A 564 -15.49 27.26 10.03
N ALA A 565 -15.85 26.29 9.18
CA ALA A 565 -15.21 26.09 7.89
C ALA A 565 -15.28 27.36 7.01
N ILE A 566 -16.45 28.00 6.98
CA ILE A 566 -16.69 29.26 6.25
C ILE A 566 -15.93 30.44 6.88
N HIS A 567 -15.85 30.49 8.21
CA HIS A 567 -15.10 31.52 8.91
C HIS A 567 -13.59 31.46 8.58
N LEU A 568 -13.03 30.25 8.51
CA LEU A 568 -11.63 30.01 8.17
C LEU A 568 -11.35 30.20 6.66
N ASP A 569 -12.25 29.74 5.80
CA ASP A 569 -12.18 29.97 4.34
C ASP A 569 -13.52 30.48 3.78
N PRO A 570 -13.71 31.81 3.72
CA PRO A 570 -14.93 32.41 3.17
C PRO A 570 -15.16 32.16 1.67
N LYS A 571 -14.19 31.58 0.95
CA LYS A 571 -14.32 31.23 -0.48
C LYS A 571 -14.60 29.75 -0.70
N ASN A 572 -14.79 28.96 0.35
CA ASN A 572 -15.12 27.55 0.25
C ASN A 572 -16.59 27.36 -0.18
N ALA A 573 -16.80 27.11 -1.47
CA ALA A 573 -18.13 26.90 -2.03
C ALA A 573 -18.81 25.65 -1.45
N ASP A 574 -18.06 24.56 -1.26
CA ASP A 574 -18.61 23.29 -0.80
C ASP A 574 -19.15 23.39 0.64
N ALA A 575 -18.54 24.23 1.47
CA ALA A 575 -19.03 24.51 2.82
C ALA A 575 -20.40 25.24 2.80
N TYR A 576 -20.57 26.26 1.96
CA TYR A 576 -21.87 26.94 1.80
C TYR A 576 -22.94 26.02 1.23
N PHE A 577 -22.56 25.14 0.28
CA PHE A 577 -23.47 24.17 -0.31
C PHE A 577 -24.00 23.17 0.73
N SER A 578 -23.08 22.52 1.46
CA SER A 578 -23.40 21.60 2.54
C SER A 578 -24.24 22.29 3.62
N GLN A 579 -23.91 23.54 3.97
CA GLN A 579 -24.66 24.31 4.98
C GLN A 579 -26.10 24.58 4.51
N GLY A 580 -26.29 24.96 3.25
CA GLY A 580 -27.61 25.15 2.65
C GLY A 580 -28.47 23.88 2.75
N GLY A 581 -27.91 22.72 2.42
CA GLY A 581 -28.60 21.42 2.53
C GLY A 581 -29.02 21.07 3.96
N MET A 582 -28.12 21.26 4.94
CA MET A 582 -28.44 21.03 6.35
C MET A 582 -29.55 21.96 6.86
N LEU A 583 -29.48 23.24 6.51
CA LEU A 583 -30.46 24.24 6.92
C LEU A 583 -31.85 23.99 6.29
N ILE A 584 -31.92 23.46 5.06
CA ILE A 584 -33.17 23.00 4.44
C ILE A 584 -33.79 21.85 5.26
N THR A 585 -32.96 20.89 5.67
CA THR A 585 -33.40 19.73 6.47
C THR A 585 -33.95 20.18 7.83
N LEU A 586 -33.30 21.16 8.46
CA LEU A 586 -33.77 21.83 9.68
C LEU A 586 -34.95 22.78 9.48
N LYS A 587 -35.44 22.94 8.24
CA LYS A 587 -36.51 23.89 7.86
C LYS A 587 -36.19 25.36 8.18
N ARG A 588 -34.90 25.71 8.32
CA ARG A 588 -34.39 27.07 8.51
C ARG A 588 -34.20 27.77 7.16
N TYR A 589 -35.28 27.85 6.40
CA TYR A 589 -35.27 28.25 4.98
C TYR A 589 -34.67 29.63 4.71
N GLY A 590 -34.80 30.59 5.64
CA GLY A 590 -34.22 31.93 5.47
C GLY A 590 -32.70 31.93 5.48
N GLU A 591 -32.09 31.13 6.35
CA GLU A 591 -30.63 30.98 6.44
C GLU A 591 -30.10 30.10 5.32
N ALA A 592 -30.84 29.04 4.97
CA ALA A 592 -30.54 28.21 3.80
C ALA A 592 -30.46 29.04 2.52
N LEU A 593 -31.38 29.98 2.32
CA LEU A 593 -31.38 30.87 1.16
C LEU A 593 -30.10 31.73 1.09
N ASN A 594 -29.63 32.26 2.22
CA ASN A 594 -28.40 33.05 2.26
C ASN A 594 -27.16 32.20 1.93
N ALA A 595 -27.07 30.99 2.50
CA ALA A 595 -25.98 30.05 2.21
C ALA A 595 -25.94 29.68 0.72
N ILE A 596 -27.10 29.36 0.13
CA ILE A 596 -27.23 29.07 -1.31
C ILE A 596 -26.83 30.30 -2.15
N GLU A 597 -27.23 31.51 -1.76
CA GLU A 597 -26.84 32.73 -2.50
C GLU A 597 -25.33 33.00 -2.43
N GLN A 598 -24.65 32.69 -1.33
CA GLN A 598 -23.18 32.76 -1.27
C GLN A 598 -22.54 31.68 -2.15
N TYR A 599 -23.04 30.43 -2.12
CA TYR A 599 -22.60 29.37 -3.02
C TYR A 599 -22.70 29.79 -4.49
N MET A 600 -23.85 30.35 -4.88
CA MET A 600 -24.09 30.86 -6.24
C MET A 600 -23.17 32.00 -6.64
N ARG A 601 -22.74 32.86 -5.71
CA ARG A 601 -21.73 33.90 -6.02
C ARG A 601 -20.37 33.31 -6.35
N LEU A 602 -20.02 32.19 -5.72
CA LEU A 602 -18.76 31.47 -5.97
C LEU A 602 -18.84 30.56 -7.20
N ARG A 603 -20.04 30.02 -7.49
CA ARG A 603 -20.35 29.13 -8.62
C ARG A 603 -21.58 29.62 -9.40
N PRO A 604 -21.48 30.72 -10.17
CA PRO A 604 -22.63 31.35 -10.82
C PRO A 604 -23.24 30.53 -11.96
N ASP A 605 -22.49 29.56 -12.50
CA ASP A 605 -22.89 28.73 -13.64
C ASP A 605 -23.46 27.35 -13.23
N ASP A 606 -23.60 27.08 -11.93
CA ASP A 606 -24.17 25.82 -11.44
C ASP A 606 -25.70 25.87 -11.44
N ALA A 607 -26.33 25.19 -12.42
CA ALA A 607 -27.77 25.10 -12.55
C ALA A 607 -28.46 24.50 -11.32
N PHE A 608 -27.81 23.56 -10.61
CA PHE A 608 -28.38 22.91 -9.43
C PHE A 608 -28.63 23.90 -8.29
N ALA A 609 -27.72 24.87 -8.11
CA ALA A 609 -27.84 25.92 -7.11
C ALA A 609 -29.13 26.74 -7.27
N TYR A 610 -29.51 27.04 -8.53
CA TYR A 610 -30.72 27.78 -8.85
C TYR A 610 -31.99 26.96 -8.61
N VAL A 611 -31.95 25.63 -8.81
CA VAL A 611 -33.06 24.73 -8.45
C VAL A 611 -33.24 24.73 -6.93
N ALA A 612 -32.16 24.52 -6.16
CA ALA A 612 -32.20 24.55 -4.69
C ALA A 612 -32.72 25.90 -4.16
N ARG A 613 -32.29 27.02 -4.75
CA ARG A 613 -32.83 28.36 -4.44
C ARG A 613 -34.35 28.43 -4.70
N GLY A 614 -34.81 27.90 -5.83
CA GLY A 614 -36.24 27.84 -6.17
C GLY A 614 -37.06 27.05 -5.14
N GLU A 615 -36.58 25.87 -4.70
CA GLU A 615 -37.26 25.03 -3.71
C GLU A 615 -37.39 25.71 -2.35
N VAL A 616 -36.32 26.39 -1.91
CA VAL A 616 -36.32 27.17 -0.67
C VAL A 616 -37.27 28.35 -0.76
N LEU A 617 -37.30 29.06 -1.89
CA LEU A 617 -38.21 30.20 -2.11
C LEU A 617 -39.68 29.77 -2.15
N VAL A 618 -40.00 28.60 -2.71
CA VAL A 618 -41.35 28.01 -2.61
C VAL A 618 -41.72 27.76 -1.15
N SER A 619 -40.80 27.21 -0.36
CA SER A 619 -41.02 26.94 1.07
C SER A 619 -41.17 28.22 1.90
N LEU A 620 -40.58 29.33 1.45
CA LEU A 620 -40.74 30.68 1.99
C LEU A 620 -41.97 31.42 1.45
N ASN A 621 -42.79 30.78 0.63
CA ASN A 621 -43.97 31.36 -0.02
C ASN A 621 -43.64 32.60 -0.89
N ARG A 622 -42.54 32.54 -1.65
CA ARG A 622 -42.08 33.55 -2.63
C ARG A 622 -42.04 32.96 -4.05
N PRO A 623 -43.21 32.58 -4.63
CA PRO A 623 -43.27 31.79 -5.85
C PRO A 623 -42.80 32.53 -7.12
N GLU A 624 -42.91 33.87 -7.18
CA GLU A 624 -42.43 34.66 -8.32
C GLU A 624 -40.90 34.62 -8.43
N GLU A 625 -40.20 34.82 -7.30
CA GLU A 625 -38.74 34.73 -7.25
C GLU A 625 -38.24 33.30 -7.44
N ALA A 626 -39.03 32.31 -7.00
CA ALA A 626 -38.76 30.91 -7.27
C ALA A 626 -38.84 30.60 -8.77
N LEU A 627 -39.82 31.17 -9.48
CA LEU A 627 -39.96 31.02 -10.93
C LEU A 627 -38.74 31.59 -11.65
N GLU A 628 -38.29 32.80 -11.27
CA GLU A 628 -37.08 33.40 -11.85
C GLU A 628 -35.82 32.54 -11.63
N ALA A 629 -35.66 31.97 -10.43
CA ALA A 629 -34.55 31.09 -10.11
C ALA A 629 -34.57 29.84 -11.01
N VAL A 630 -35.72 29.19 -11.14
CA VAL A 630 -35.89 27.98 -11.93
C VAL A 630 -35.73 28.25 -13.43
N GLU A 631 -36.18 29.40 -13.93
CA GLU A 631 -35.93 29.78 -15.32
C GLU A 631 -34.44 30.01 -15.61
N GLN A 632 -33.70 30.55 -14.64
CA GLN A 632 -32.25 30.65 -14.75
C GLN A 632 -31.57 29.27 -14.71
N ALA A 633 -32.05 28.34 -13.87
CA ALA A 633 -31.57 26.95 -13.86
C ALA A 633 -31.75 26.28 -15.22
N ILE A 634 -32.94 26.45 -15.84
CA ILE A 634 -33.25 25.93 -17.17
C ILE A 634 -32.38 26.59 -18.26
N ARG A 635 -32.07 27.88 -18.14
CA ARG A 635 -31.15 28.56 -19.08
C ARG A 635 -29.73 27.98 -19.02
N LEU A 636 -29.25 27.66 -17.82
CA LEU A 636 -27.92 27.10 -17.60
C LEU A 636 -27.84 25.61 -17.98
N ASN A 637 -28.88 24.83 -17.65
CA ASN A 637 -29.02 23.44 -18.03
C ASN A 637 -30.43 23.17 -18.61
N PRO A 638 -30.60 23.28 -19.94
CA PRO A 638 -31.88 23.05 -20.60
C PRO A 638 -32.42 21.62 -20.48
N ASN A 639 -31.63 20.67 -20.00
CA ASN A 639 -31.99 19.27 -19.83
C ASN A 639 -32.29 18.89 -18.36
N ASP A 640 -32.28 19.84 -17.41
CA ASP A 640 -32.54 19.55 -15.99
C ASP A 640 -34.05 19.30 -15.74
N SER A 641 -34.43 18.03 -15.66
CA SER A 641 -35.82 17.61 -15.44
C SER A 641 -36.40 18.09 -14.10
N ARG A 642 -35.57 18.24 -13.06
CA ARG A 642 -36.01 18.75 -11.74
C ARG A 642 -36.42 20.20 -11.84
N ALA A 643 -35.65 21.01 -12.59
CA ALA A 643 -35.97 22.41 -12.82
C ALA A 643 -37.34 22.56 -13.51
N TYR A 644 -37.65 21.78 -14.55
CA TYR A 644 -38.97 21.83 -15.18
C TYR A 644 -40.11 21.30 -14.28
N ALA A 645 -39.88 20.24 -13.51
CA ALA A 645 -40.87 19.73 -12.56
C ALA A 645 -41.20 20.78 -11.49
N LEU A 646 -40.18 21.44 -10.95
CA LEU A 646 -40.34 22.53 -10.00
C LEU A 646 -41.01 23.75 -10.63
N LYS A 647 -40.68 24.09 -11.88
CA LYS A 647 -41.35 25.15 -12.65
C LYS A 647 -42.85 24.90 -12.73
N LYS A 648 -43.25 23.69 -13.13
CA LYS A 648 -44.67 23.28 -13.22
C LYS A 648 -45.37 23.40 -11.85
N LYS A 649 -44.71 22.99 -10.77
CA LYS A 649 -45.22 23.13 -9.40
C LYS A 649 -45.44 24.60 -9.03
N ILE A 650 -44.50 25.48 -9.36
CA ILE A 650 -44.60 26.93 -9.11
C ILE A 650 -45.71 27.56 -9.96
N GLU A 651 -45.83 27.20 -11.24
CA GLU A 651 -46.88 27.69 -12.15
C GLU A 651 -48.29 27.27 -11.70
N LEU A 652 -48.45 26.05 -11.18
CA LEU A 652 -49.71 25.59 -10.57
C LEU A 652 -50.10 26.42 -9.35
N VAL A 653 -49.13 26.86 -8.54
CA VAL A 653 -49.36 27.75 -7.39
C VAL A 653 -49.70 29.18 -7.84
N LEU A 654 -49.04 29.68 -8.88
CA LEU A 654 -49.25 31.02 -9.44
C LEU A 654 -50.53 31.14 -10.30
N SER A 655 -51.05 30.05 -10.83
CA SER A 655 -52.22 30.02 -11.73
C SER A 655 -53.01 28.71 -11.61
N PRO A 656 -53.81 28.54 -10.53
CA PRO A 656 -54.66 27.36 -10.39
C PRO A 656 -55.76 27.37 -11.45
N GLY A 657 -55.62 26.54 -12.51
CA GLY A 657 -56.70 26.26 -13.47
C GLY A 657 -56.43 26.52 -14.96
N LYS A 658 -55.19 26.66 -15.43
CA LYS A 658 -54.87 26.64 -16.87
C LYS A 658 -53.90 25.51 -17.21
N GLU A 659 -54.34 24.58 -18.06
CA GLU A 659 -53.47 23.58 -18.68
C GLU A 659 -52.43 24.27 -19.59
N ALA A 660 -51.18 23.83 -19.49
CA ALA A 660 -50.08 24.35 -20.31
C ALA A 660 -50.22 23.93 -21.78
N PRO A 661 -49.69 24.69 -22.75
CA PRO A 661 -49.86 24.41 -24.17
C PRO A 661 -49.14 23.13 -24.60
N ALA A 662 -49.83 22.31 -25.40
CA ALA A 662 -49.37 21.02 -25.94
C ALA A 662 -48.14 21.07 -26.88
N GLU A 663 -47.52 22.24 -27.09
CA GLU A 663 -46.35 22.40 -27.97
C GLU A 663 -45.00 22.04 -27.30
N LEU A 664 -44.97 21.82 -25.98
CA LEU A 664 -43.76 21.42 -25.24
C LEU A 664 -43.59 19.89 -25.09
N GLU A 665 -44.59 19.07 -25.44
CA GLU A 665 -44.53 17.60 -25.29
C GLU A 665 -43.78 16.88 -26.41
N GLN A 666 -43.43 17.55 -27.52
CA GLN A 666 -42.86 16.88 -28.70
C GLN A 666 -41.33 16.87 -28.79
N LYS A 667 -40.61 17.40 -27.79
CA LYS A 667 -39.13 17.38 -27.78
C LYS A 667 -38.58 17.20 -26.37
N THR A 668 -38.45 15.95 -25.90
CA THR A 668 -37.25 15.46 -25.17
C THR A 668 -37.52 14.06 -24.58
N VAL A 669 -36.97 13.04 -25.23
CA VAL A 669 -36.86 11.66 -24.69
C VAL A 669 -35.93 11.53 -23.46
N PRO A 670 -34.88 12.37 -23.25
CA PRO A 670 -33.97 12.22 -22.09
C PRO A 670 -34.61 12.47 -20.71
N ALA A 671 -35.66 13.30 -20.63
CA ALA A 671 -36.32 13.64 -19.38
C ALA A 671 -37.22 12.51 -18.83
N GLN A 672 -37.67 11.59 -19.70
CA GLN A 672 -38.44 10.42 -19.30
C GLN A 672 -37.57 9.36 -18.62
N VAL A 673 -36.33 9.15 -19.08
CA VAL A 673 -35.41 8.11 -18.57
C VAL A 673 -35.12 8.30 -17.07
N GLY A 674 -34.75 9.52 -16.64
CA GLY A 674 -34.42 9.81 -15.24
C GLY A 674 -35.61 9.75 -14.27
N ALA A 675 -36.84 9.98 -14.78
CA ALA A 675 -38.05 9.85 -13.97
C ALA A 675 -38.46 8.40 -13.72
N PHE A 676 -38.06 7.47 -14.59
CA PHE A 676 -38.31 6.03 -14.44
C PHE A 676 -37.26 5.32 -13.57
N VAL A 677 -36.00 5.78 -13.58
CA VAL A 677 -34.93 5.26 -12.69
C VAL A 677 -35.27 5.46 -11.21
N ALA A 678 -35.95 6.55 -10.86
CA ALA A 678 -36.45 6.79 -9.49
C ALA A 678 -37.71 5.98 -9.12
N GLN A 679 -38.32 5.25 -10.07
CA GLN A 679 -39.56 4.47 -9.88
C GLN A 679 -39.32 2.95 -9.87
N GLY A 680 -38.06 2.50 -9.82
CA GLY A 680 -37.68 1.09 -9.85
C GLY A 680 -38.33 0.19 -8.79
N GLU A 681 -38.79 0.78 -7.68
CA GLU A 681 -39.49 0.06 -6.59
C GLU A 681 -41.00 -0.16 -6.85
N ALA A 682 -41.58 0.43 -7.90
CA ALA A 682 -43.04 0.43 -8.14
C ALA A 682 -43.46 -0.20 -9.49
N LEU A 683 -42.80 -1.28 -9.91
CA LEU A 683 -43.04 -1.96 -11.20
C LEU A 683 -43.86 -3.25 -11.02
N GLU A 684 -45.14 -3.12 -10.65
CA GLU A 684 -46.08 -4.26 -10.60
C GLU A 684 -47.19 -4.25 -11.68
N GLU A 685 -47.23 -3.24 -12.55
CA GLU A 685 -48.26 -3.16 -13.60
C GLU A 685 -47.68 -3.29 -15.01
N GLY A 686 -47.90 -4.44 -15.65
CA GLY A 686 -47.36 -4.80 -16.98
C GLY A 686 -47.67 -3.82 -18.12
N LYS A 687 -48.57 -2.85 -17.95
CA LYS A 687 -48.80 -1.76 -18.92
C LYS A 687 -47.72 -0.68 -18.92
N ARG A 688 -47.07 -0.39 -17.79
CA ARG A 688 -45.99 0.60 -17.72
C ARG A 688 -44.65 0.07 -18.23
N CYS A 689 -44.45 -1.24 -18.20
CA CYS A 689 -43.20 -1.88 -18.62
C CYS A 689 -42.90 -1.68 -20.12
N GLU A 690 -43.91 -1.73 -21.00
CA GLU A 690 -43.71 -1.53 -22.45
C GLU A 690 -43.33 -0.07 -22.80
N GLU A 691 -43.91 0.91 -22.10
CA GLU A 691 -43.55 2.32 -22.26
C GLU A 691 -42.11 2.60 -21.79
N ILE A 692 -41.69 1.96 -20.70
CA ILE A 692 -40.34 2.03 -20.16
C ILE A 692 -39.33 1.39 -21.12
N LEU A 693 -39.66 0.25 -21.75
CA LEU A 693 -38.79 -0.36 -22.76
C LEU A 693 -38.54 0.57 -23.95
N ALA A 694 -39.56 1.26 -24.46
CA ALA A 694 -39.40 2.18 -25.58
C ALA A 694 -38.47 3.37 -25.23
N VAL A 695 -38.52 3.84 -23.99
CA VAL A 695 -37.65 4.91 -23.48
C VAL A 695 -36.21 4.41 -23.29
N LEU A 696 -36.03 3.19 -22.77
CA LEU A 696 -34.71 2.57 -22.57
C LEU A 696 -34.04 2.18 -23.89
N ASP A 697 -34.81 1.74 -24.89
CA ASP A 697 -34.29 1.45 -26.24
C ASP A 697 -33.66 2.72 -26.86
N GLU A 698 -34.30 3.89 -26.68
CA GLU A 698 -33.74 5.15 -27.16
C GLU A 698 -32.54 5.62 -26.31
N ALA A 699 -32.55 5.39 -24.99
CA ALA A 699 -31.43 5.69 -24.11
C ALA A 699 -30.18 4.87 -24.46
N ILE A 700 -30.34 3.56 -24.68
CA ILE A 700 -29.27 2.66 -25.13
C ILE A 700 -28.80 3.02 -26.54
N ARG A 701 -29.70 3.50 -27.41
CA ARG A 701 -29.30 4.00 -28.74
C ARG A 701 -28.38 5.23 -28.64
N LEU A 702 -28.58 6.09 -27.65
CA LEU A 702 -27.80 7.29 -27.42
C LEU A 702 -26.47 7.01 -26.69
N ASP A 703 -26.48 6.08 -25.73
CA ASP A 703 -25.29 5.58 -25.04
C ASP A 703 -25.33 4.05 -24.89
N PRO A 704 -24.79 3.31 -25.87
CA PRO A 704 -24.77 1.85 -25.84
C PRO A 704 -23.77 1.26 -24.83
N THR A 705 -22.99 2.10 -24.14
CA THR A 705 -21.94 1.64 -23.22
C THR A 705 -22.35 1.76 -21.75
N ASN A 706 -23.55 2.26 -21.48
CA ASN A 706 -24.05 2.45 -20.12
C ASN A 706 -24.66 1.16 -19.56
N ALA A 707 -23.91 0.51 -18.65
CA ALA A 707 -24.34 -0.74 -18.00
C ALA A 707 -25.66 -0.61 -17.22
N TYR A 708 -25.97 0.57 -16.66
CA TYR A 708 -27.19 0.80 -15.88
C TYR A 708 -28.44 0.72 -16.77
N HIS A 709 -28.40 1.31 -17.98
CA HIS A 709 -29.51 1.24 -18.92
C HIS A 709 -29.81 -0.20 -19.37
N HIS A 710 -28.76 -1.01 -19.56
CA HIS A 710 -28.91 -2.43 -19.85
C HIS A 710 -29.50 -3.22 -18.68
N ASN A 711 -29.09 -2.93 -17.43
CA ASN A 711 -29.70 -3.53 -16.25
C ASN A 711 -31.18 -3.16 -16.10
N ASP A 712 -31.53 -1.88 -16.25
CA ASP A 712 -32.91 -1.41 -16.12
C ASP A 712 -33.82 -2.02 -17.20
N ARG A 713 -33.29 -2.17 -18.41
CA ARG A 713 -33.99 -2.83 -19.51
C ARG A 713 -34.18 -4.32 -19.25
N GLY A 714 -33.17 -4.99 -18.71
CA GLY A 714 -33.26 -6.37 -18.23
C GLY A 714 -34.38 -6.54 -17.20
N THR A 715 -34.49 -5.62 -16.25
CA THR A 715 -35.53 -5.62 -15.21
C THR A 715 -36.93 -5.42 -15.79
N ALA A 716 -37.11 -4.48 -16.72
CA ALA A 716 -38.40 -4.29 -17.41
C ALA A 716 -38.80 -5.52 -18.23
N LEU A 717 -37.85 -6.16 -18.92
CA LEU A 717 -38.08 -7.41 -19.66
C LEU A 717 -38.43 -8.58 -18.73
N PHE A 718 -37.86 -8.63 -17.52
CA PHE A 718 -38.19 -9.62 -16.50
C PHE A 718 -39.66 -9.55 -16.10
N PHE A 719 -40.18 -8.36 -15.77
CA PHE A 719 -41.59 -8.19 -15.39
C PHE A 719 -42.56 -8.52 -16.55
N LEU A 720 -42.12 -8.36 -17.80
CA LEU A 720 -42.86 -8.81 -19.00
C LEU A 720 -42.72 -10.32 -19.28
N LYS A 721 -42.06 -11.08 -18.40
CA LYS A 721 -41.77 -12.51 -18.53
C LYS A 721 -40.94 -12.87 -19.78
N ARG A 722 -40.19 -11.90 -20.32
CA ARG A 722 -39.28 -12.06 -21.48
C ARG A 722 -37.88 -12.47 -21.02
N TYR A 723 -37.80 -13.58 -20.28
CA TYR A 723 -36.61 -13.98 -19.51
C TYR A 723 -35.33 -14.15 -20.33
N LYS A 724 -35.40 -14.66 -21.56
CA LYS A 724 -34.21 -14.84 -22.42
C LYS A 724 -33.58 -13.52 -22.84
N GLU A 725 -34.41 -12.52 -23.12
CA GLU A 725 -33.94 -11.20 -23.52
C GLU A 725 -33.39 -10.45 -22.31
N ALA A 726 -34.08 -10.53 -21.18
CA ALA A 726 -33.60 -9.98 -19.92
C ALA A 726 -32.22 -10.56 -19.51
N LEU A 727 -32.03 -11.87 -19.65
CA LEU A 727 -30.74 -12.52 -19.37
C LEU A 727 -29.61 -11.96 -20.25
N THR A 728 -29.90 -11.68 -21.52
CA THR A 728 -28.93 -11.10 -22.46
C THR A 728 -28.54 -9.69 -22.04
N GLU A 729 -29.52 -8.87 -21.62
CA GLU A 729 -29.27 -7.52 -21.15
C GLU A 729 -28.46 -7.48 -19.85
N PHE A 730 -28.75 -8.38 -18.89
CA PHE A 730 -27.94 -8.47 -17.67
C PHE A 730 -26.52 -8.96 -17.96
N GLN A 731 -26.34 -9.90 -18.88
CA GLN A 731 -24.99 -10.32 -19.33
C GLN A 731 -24.23 -9.15 -19.97
N LEU A 732 -24.91 -8.31 -20.75
CA LEU A 732 -24.32 -7.13 -21.35
C LEU A 732 -23.98 -6.06 -20.30
N ALA A 733 -24.85 -5.84 -19.32
CA ALA A 733 -24.58 -4.96 -18.18
C ALA A 733 -23.35 -5.42 -17.39
N ILE A 734 -23.23 -6.72 -17.11
CA ILE A 734 -22.04 -7.32 -16.46
C ILE A 734 -20.80 -7.20 -17.35
N LEU A 735 -20.92 -7.39 -18.66
CA LEU A 735 -19.78 -7.24 -19.58
C LEU A 735 -19.24 -5.80 -19.61
N LEU A 736 -20.15 -4.82 -19.59
CA LEU A 736 -19.81 -3.39 -19.58
C LEU A 736 -19.32 -2.93 -18.21
N HIS A 737 -19.84 -3.50 -17.13
CA HIS A 737 -19.44 -3.23 -15.75
C HIS A 737 -19.28 -4.55 -14.95
N PRO A 738 -18.10 -5.19 -14.99
CA PRO A 738 -17.87 -6.52 -14.39
C PRO A 738 -18.03 -6.63 -12.87
N ARG A 739 -18.10 -5.49 -12.15
CA ARG A 739 -18.33 -5.45 -10.70
C ARG A 739 -19.75 -5.04 -10.33
N TYR A 740 -20.71 -5.13 -11.25
CA TYR A 740 -22.07 -4.64 -11.01
C TYR A 740 -22.90 -5.69 -10.24
N ALA A 741 -22.81 -5.66 -8.91
CA ALA A 741 -23.42 -6.65 -8.03
C ALA A 741 -24.95 -6.81 -8.23
N ILE A 742 -25.67 -5.70 -8.42
CA ILE A 742 -27.12 -5.72 -8.70
C ILE A 742 -27.45 -6.45 -10.00
N ALA A 743 -26.63 -6.32 -11.05
CA ALA A 743 -26.85 -7.05 -12.30
C ALA A 743 -26.62 -8.56 -12.14
N HIS A 744 -25.65 -8.97 -11.32
CA HIS A 744 -25.47 -10.38 -10.93
C HIS A 744 -26.67 -10.90 -10.12
N GLN A 745 -27.16 -10.15 -9.14
CA GLN A 745 -28.35 -10.52 -8.37
C GLN A 745 -29.59 -10.66 -9.26
N ASN A 746 -29.84 -9.71 -10.16
CA ASN A 746 -30.97 -9.75 -11.09
C ASN A 746 -30.85 -10.92 -12.07
N LYS A 747 -29.64 -11.21 -12.56
CA LYS A 747 -29.37 -12.39 -13.40
C LYS A 747 -29.65 -13.70 -12.64
N GLY A 748 -29.18 -13.79 -11.40
CA GLY A 748 -29.45 -14.94 -10.52
C GLY A 748 -30.94 -15.17 -10.31
N ARG A 749 -31.72 -14.09 -10.11
CA ARG A 749 -33.18 -14.17 -9.97
C ARG A 749 -33.85 -14.77 -11.22
N ILE A 750 -33.41 -14.39 -12.42
CA ILE A 750 -33.92 -14.99 -13.66
C ILE A 750 -33.56 -16.47 -13.77
N LEU A 751 -32.31 -16.81 -13.44
CA LEU A 751 -31.87 -18.20 -13.49
C LEU A 751 -32.63 -19.07 -12.50
N PHE A 752 -32.99 -18.52 -11.33
CA PHE A 752 -33.84 -19.18 -10.35
C PHE A 752 -35.23 -19.48 -10.93
N GLU A 753 -35.90 -18.49 -11.54
CA GLU A 753 -37.20 -18.66 -12.23
C GLU A 753 -37.15 -19.66 -13.38
N LEU A 754 -36.01 -19.74 -14.08
CA LEU A 754 -35.76 -20.71 -15.16
C LEU A 754 -35.37 -22.10 -14.65
N LYS A 755 -35.33 -22.32 -13.32
CA LYS A 755 -34.91 -23.56 -12.65
C LYS A 755 -33.46 -23.96 -12.91
N CYS A 756 -32.61 -23.00 -13.26
CA CYS A 756 -31.18 -23.17 -13.42
C CYS A 756 -30.48 -22.92 -12.07
N TYR A 757 -30.73 -23.79 -11.08
CA TYR A 757 -30.45 -23.48 -9.68
C TYR A 757 -28.97 -23.28 -9.35
N GLU A 758 -28.06 -24.09 -9.89
CA GLU A 758 -26.62 -23.95 -9.63
C GLU A 758 -26.02 -22.68 -10.24
N GLU A 759 -26.50 -22.28 -11.43
CA GLU A 759 -26.09 -21.01 -12.04
C GLU A 759 -26.66 -19.82 -11.26
N ALA A 760 -27.91 -19.92 -10.81
CA ALA A 760 -28.52 -18.92 -9.94
C ALA A 760 -27.74 -18.75 -8.63
N LEU A 761 -27.36 -19.86 -7.98
CA LEU A 761 -26.57 -19.86 -6.76
C LEU A 761 -25.23 -19.15 -6.97
N ALA A 762 -24.51 -19.48 -8.05
CA ALA A 762 -23.24 -18.86 -8.38
C ALA A 762 -23.36 -17.35 -8.62
N GLU A 763 -24.43 -16.90 -9.29
CA GLU A 763 -24.66 -15.47 -9.52
C GLU A 763 -25.04 -14.74 -8.22
N PHE A 764 -25.80 -15.36 -7.31
CA PHE A 764 -26.07 -14.77 -5.99
C PHE A 764 -24.81 -14.71 -5.12
N GLU A 765 -23.97 -15.75 -5.15
CA GLU A 765 -22.67 -15.75 -4.46
C GLU A 765 -21.74 -14.69 -5.01
N GLU A 766 -21.69 -14.52 -6.33
CA GLU A 766 -20.90 -13.47 -6.96
C GLU A 766 -21.45 -12.08 -6.63
N ALA A 767 -22.77 -11.90 -6.60
CA ALA A 767 -23.40 -10.66 -6.15
C ALA A 767 -23.00 -10.31 -4.71
N LEU A 768 -23.10 -11.26 -3.78
CA LEU A 768 -22.72 -11.06 -2.37
C LEU A 768 -21.20 -10.89 -2.19
N ARG A 769 -20.37 -11.54 -3.02
CA ARG A 769 -18.92 -11.34 -3.02
C ARG A 769 -18.54 -9.94 -3.49
N LEU A 770 -19.30 -9.38 -4.43
CA LEU A 770 -19.08 -8.03 -4.96
C LEU A 770 -19.63 -6.95 -4.02
N ASP A 771 -20.80 -7.20 -3.43
CA ASP A 771 -21.49 -6.32 -2.49
C ASP A 771 -22.29 -7.16 -1.46
N PRO A 772 -21.76 -7.32 -0.23
CA PRO A 772 -22.41 -8.09 0.82
C PRO A 772 -23.53 -7.32 1.52
N THR A 773 -23.92 -6.12 1.06
CA THR A 773 -25.01 -5.35 1.68
C THR A 773 -26.38 -5.58 1.01
N ILE A 774 -26.41 -6.34 -0.09
CA ILE A 774 -27.63 -6.56 -0.89
C ILE A 774 -28.55 -7.57 -0.21
N ALA A 775 -29.56 -7.07 0.51
CA ALA A 775 -30.59 -7.88 1.17
C ALA A 775 -31.29 -8.85 0.21
N GLU A 776 -31.64 -8.40 -1.00
CA GLU A 776 -32.27 -9.23 -2.02
C GLU A 776 -31.41 -10.44 -2.41
N ALA A 777 -30.09 -10.34 -2.38
CA ALA A 777 -29.22 -11.45 -2.74
C ALA A 777 -29.21 -12.53 -1.65
N TYR A 778 -29.16 -12.16 -0.37
CA TYR A 778 -29.35 -13.10 0.74
C TYR A 778 -30.73 -13.75 0.71
N LEU A 779 -31.78 -12.95 0.50
CA LEU A 779 -33.16 -13.43 0.45
C LEU A 779 -33.34 -14.48 -0.68
N ASN A 780 -32.94 -14.14 -1.91
CA ASN A 780 -33.10 -15.03 -3.06
C ASN A 780 -32.18 -16.26 -2.96
N LYS A 781 -30.95 -16.11 -2.45
CA LYS A 781 -30.05 -17.25 -2.21
C LYS A 781 -30.63 -18.21 -1.18
N GLY A 782 -31.13 -17.69 -0.06
CA GLY A 782 -31.73 -18.51 0.99
C GLY A 782 -32.99 -19.24 0.51
N LEU A 783 -33.88 -18.57 -0.22
CA LEU A 783 -35.06 -19.18 -0.83
C LEU A 783 -34.70 -20.28 -1.85
N LEU A 784 -33.71 -20.03 -2.69
CA LEU A 784 -33.17 -21.03 -3.62
C LEU A 784 -32.63 -22.27 -2.88
N LEU A 785 -31.89 -22.06 -1.78
CA LEU A 785 -31.35 -23.16 -0.98
C LEU A 785 -32.46 -23.96 -0.29
N LEU A 786 -33.57 -23.33 0.08
CA LEU A 786 -34.75 -24.03 0.61
C LEU A 786 -35.44 -24.89 -0.46
N GLU A 787 -35.59 -24.40 -1.69
CA GLU A 787 -36.10 -25.20 -2.82
C GLU A 787 -35.20 -26.39 -3.16
N LEU A 788 -33.91 -26.30 -2.83
CA LEU A 788 -32.94 -27.41 -2.94
C LEU A 788 -32.88 -28.31 -1.70
N GLU A 789 -33.73 -28.07 -0.69
CA GLU A 789 -33.73 -28.76 0.60
C GLU A 789 -32.38 -28.68 1.37
N ARG A 790 -31.57 -27.66 1.07
CA ARG A 790 -30.25 -27.41 1.71
C ARG A 790 -30.43 -26.52 2.95
N TYR A 791 -31.19 -27.01 3.93
CA TYR A 791 -31.67 -26.23 5.07
C TYR A 791 -30.55 -25.59 5.91
N GLU A 792 -29.44 -26.28 6.16
CA GLU A 792 -28.32 -25.72 6.95
C GLU A 792 -27.59 -24.59 6.22
N GLU A 793 -27.50 -24.65 4.90
CA GLU A 793 -26.88 -23.58 4.11
C GLU A 793 -27.83 -22.39 3.95
N ALA A 794 -29.14 -22.65 3.84
CA ALA A 794 -30.16 -21.61 3.91
C ALA A 794 -30.12 -20.90 5.28
N LEU A 795 -30.00 -21.66 6.37
CA LEU A 795 -29.85 -21.14 7.72
C LEU A 795 -28.65 -20.20 7.82
N ALA A 796 -27.47 -20.66 7.40
CA ALA A 796 -26.26 -19.84 7.40
C ALA A 796 -26.41 -18.57 6.56
N THR A 797 -27.02 -18.69 5.37
CA THR A 797 -27.26 -17.55 4.47
C THR A 797 -28.15 -16.50 5.12
N PHE A 798 -29.26 -16.91 5.77
CA PHE A 798 -30.13 -15.95 6.45
C PHE A 798 -29.49 -15.39 7.73
N GLN A 799 -28.67 -16.17 8.45
CA GLN A 799 -27.89 -15.69 9.61
C GLN A 799 -26.87 -14.61 9.23
N ASP A 800 -26.23 -14.75 8.07
CA ASP A 800 -25.37 -13.69 7.53
C ASP A 800 -26.22 -12.46 7.16
N GLY A 801 -27.39 -12.67 6.55
CA GLY A 801 -28.29 -11.59 6.12
C GLY A 801 -28.94 -10.78 7.26
N VAL A 802 -29.09 -11.34 8.47
CA VAL A 802 -29.61 -10.57 9.62
C VAL A 802 -28.59 -9.59 10.21
N GLN A 803 -27.34 -9.61 9.73
CA GLN A 803 -26.32 -8.62 10.10
C GLN A 803 -26.41 -7.32 9.28
N LEU A 804 -27.36 -7.22 8.34
CA LEU A 804 -27.56 -6.04 7.50
C LEU A 804 -28.16 -4.86 8.30
N ASP A 805 -27.72 -3.64 7.98
CA ASP A 805 -28.24 -2.38 8.51
C ASP A 805 -28.68 -1.47 7.34
N PRO A 806 -29.98 -1.15 7.18
CA PRO A 806 -31.10 -1.50 8.07
C PRO A 806 -31.53 -2.97 7.99
N PRO A 807 -32.10 -3.52 9.08
CA PRO A 807 -32.56 -4.91 9.11
C PRO A 807 -33.75 -5.15 8.17
N ASP A 808 -33.72 -6.25 7.40
CA ASP A 808 -34.81 -6.65 6.50
C ASP A 808 -35.72 -7.71 7.13
N ALA A 809 -36.96 -7.34 7.44
CA ALA A 809 -37.94 -8.22 8.07
C ALA A 809 -38.17 -9.55 7.33
N ARG A 810 -38.01 -9.59 6.00
CA ARG A 810 -38.19 -10.81 5.19
C ARG A 810 -37.09 -11.83 5.47
N ILE A 811 -35.86 -11.37 5.72
CA ILE A 811 -34.73 -12.24 6.05
C ILE A 811 -34.95 -12.88 7.42
N TYR A 812 -35.33 -12.09 8.43
CA TYR A 812 -35.63 -12.63 9.76
C TYR A 812 -36.82 -13.59 9.76
N HIS A 813 -37.89 -13.29 9.01
CA HIS A 813 -39.04 -14.18 8.88
C HIS A 813 -38.63 -15.54 8.29
N ASN A 814 -37.85 -15.54 7.21
CA ASN A 814 -37.37 -16.77 6.60
C ASN A 814 -36.35 -17.50 7.50
N LEU A 815 -35.49 -16.78 8.23
CA LEU A 815 -34.60 -17.38 9.23
C LEU A 815 -35.39 -18.17 10.28
N GLY A 816 -36.43 -17.55 10.85
CA GLY A 816 -37.33 -18.21 11.79
C GLY A 816 -38.05 -19.42 11.16
N ALA A 817 -38.48 -19.31 9.91
CA ALA A 817 -39.11 -20.42 9.19
C ALA A 817 -38.15 -21.62 9.02
N VAL A 818 -36.90 -21.38 8.61
CA VAL A 818 -35.88 -22.44 8.46
C VAL A 818 -35.57 -23.11 9.81
N LEU A 819 -35.43 -22.32 10.87
CA LEU A 819 -35.22 -22.85 12.23
C LEU A 819 -36.36 -23.77 12.66
N ARG A 820 -37.61 -23.39 12.38
CA ARG A 820 -38.79 -24.25 12.64
C ARG A 820 -38.79 -25.52 11.80
N MET A 821 -38.38 -25.46 10.53
CA MET A 821 -38.23 -26.66 9.68
C MET A 821 -37.15 -27.61 10.19
N LEU A 822 -36.13 -27.08 10.88
CA LEU A 822 -35.08 -27.85 11.55
C LEU A 822 -35.45 -28.29 12.97
N GLU A 823 -36.71 -28.12 13.40
CA GLU A 823 -37.21 -28.42 14.76
C GLU A 823 -36.47 -27.65 15.88
N ARG A 824 -35.93 -26.46 15.55
CA ARG A 824 -35.23 -25.55 16.48
C ARG A 824 -36.14 -24.40 16.90
N ASP A 825 -37.33 -24.73 17.42
CA ASP A 825 -38.39 -23.76 17.71
C ASP A 825 -38.00 -22.71 18.77
N GLU A 826 -37.19 -23.05 19.79
CA GLU A 826 -36.71 -22.06 20.78
C GLU A 826 -35.82 -20.98 20.13
N GLU A 827 -34.92 -21.37 19.22
CA GLU A 827 -34.08 -20.39 18.51
C GLU A 827 -34.89 -19.53 17.54
N ALA A 828 -35.95 -20.10 16.95
CA ALA A 828 -36.90 -19.30 16.17
C ALA A 828 -37.61 -18.25 17.03
N LEU A 829 -37.95 -18.55 18.29
CA LEU A 829 -38.54 -17.56 19.22
C LEU A 829 -37.57 -16.42 19.53
N ASP A 830 -36.27 -16.71 19.72
CA ASP A 830 -35.25 -15.69 19.93
C ASP A 830 -35.17 -14.73 18.73
N VAL A 831 -35.22 -15.25 17.50
CA VAL A 831 -35.23 -14.45 16.26
C VAL A 831 -36.48 -13.58 16.18
N TYR A 832 -37.66 -14.10 16.54
CA TYR A 832 -38.90 -13.32 16.55
C TYR A 832 -38.90 -12.24 17.62
N GLU A 833 -38.33 -12.50 18.80
CA GLU A 833 -38.14 -11.48 19.84
C GLU A 833 -37.20 -10.36 19.36
N GLN A 834 -36.11 -10.71 18.68
CA GLN A 834 -35.21 -9.75 18.06
C GLN A 834 -35.94 -8.86 17.04
N MET A 835 -36.80 -9.43 16.18
CA MET A 835 -37.63 -8.65 15.24
C MET A 835 -38.54 -7.66 15.96
N LEU A 836 -39.16 -8.06 17.08
CA LEU A 836 -40.01 -7.17 17.87
C LEU A 836 -39.21 -6.02 18.51
N GLN A 837 -38.00 -6.29 19.01
CA GLN A 837 -37.10 -5.26 19.54
C GLN A 837 -36.68 -4.24 18.47
N LEU A 838 -36.52 -4.69 17.22
CA LEU A 838 -36.21 -3.85 16.05
C LEU A 838 -37.44 -3.10 15.50
N GLY A 839 -38.62 -3.28 16.09
CA GLY A 839 -39.85 -2.62 15.65
C GLY A 839 -40.48 -3.22 14.39
N LEU A 840 -40.08 -4.42 13.97
CA LEU A 840 -40.53 -5.12 12.76
C LEU A 840 -41.77 -6.01 13.01
N GLY A 841 -42.63 -5.63 13.97
CA GLY A 841 -43.81 -6.42 14.34
C GLY A 841 -44.89 -6.46 13.26
N SER A 842 -45.37 -7.66 12.91
CA SER A 842 -46.45 -7.88 11.95
C SER A 842 -47.39 -9.01 12.40
N ALA A 843 -48.59 -9.10 11.79
CA ALA A 843 -49.51 -10.21 12.06
C ALA A 843 -48.88 -11.58 11.75
N ASP A 844 -48.15 -11.68 10.63
CA ASP A 844 -47.45 -12.90 10.21
C ASP A 844 -46.34 -13.31 11.19
N LEU A 845 -45.65 -12.34 11.81
CA LEU A 845 -44.65 -12.62 12.84
C LEU A 845 -45.27 -13.27 14.07
N TYR A 846 -46.34 -12.66 14.60
CA TYR A 846 -47.04 -13.19 15.78
C TYR A 846 -47.69 -14.56 15.49
N LEU A 847 -48.15 -14.79 14.26
CA LEU A 847 -48.64 -16.10 13.81
C LEU A 847 -47.51 -17.14 13.81
N SER A 848 -46.36 -16.82 13.23
CA SER A 848 -45.17 -17.69 13.22
C SER A 848 -44.65 -17.98 14.64
N GLN A 849 -44.68 -16.98 15.53
CA GLN A 849 -44.35 -17.13 16.94
C GLN A 849 -45.34 -18.06 17.65
N GLY A 850 -46.64 -17.90 17.42
CA GLY A 850 -47.68 -18.80 17.91
C GLY A 850 -47.48 -20.24 17.44
N GLY A 851 -47.08 -20.43 16.19
CA GLY A 851 -46.75 -21.74 15.63
C GLY A 851 -45.54 -22.42 16.29
N ALA A 852 -44.48 -21.66 16.60
CA ALA A 852 -43.31 -22.17 17.32
C ALA A 852 -43.65 -22.52 18.78
N LEU A 853 -44.39 -21.65 19.49
CA LEU A 853 -44.86 -21.92 20.85
C LEU A 853 -45.78 -23.14 20.92
N TYR A 854 -46.62 -23.34 19.89
CA TYR A 854 -47.47 -24.53 19.78
C TYR A 854 -46.65 -25.81 19.64
N ALA A 855 -45.57 -25.81 18.83
CA ALA A 855 -44.68 -26.94 18.66
C ALA A 855 -43.94 -27.31 19.97
N LEU A 856 -43.64 -26.30 20.80
CA LEU A 856 -43.05 -26.46 22.14
C LEU A 856 -44.07 -26.82 23.23
N GLU A 857 -45.33 -27.11 22.87
CA GLU A 857 -46.44 -27.39 23.79
C GLU A 857 -46.76 -26.23 24.77
N ARG A 858 -46.34 -24.99 24.47
CA ARG A 858 -46.60 -23.78 25.27
C ARG A 858 -47.91 -23.11 24.82
N TYR A 859 -49.01 -23.85 24.93
CA TYR A 859 -50.28 -23.49 24.29
C TYR A 859 -50.90 -22.18 24.79
N GLU A 860 -50.80 -21.85 26.08
CA GLU A 860 -51.33 -20.58 26.60
C GLU A 860 -50.59 -19.37 26.02
N GLU A 861 -49.27 -19.46 25.86
CA GLU A 861 -48.47 -18.40 25.24
C GLU A 861 -48.71 -18.32 23.74
N ALA A 862 -48.86 -19.48 23.07
CA ALA A 862 -49.23 -19.56 21.67
C ALA A 862 -50.57 -18.84 21.41
N LEU A 863 -51.56 -19.04 22.30
CA LEU A 863 -52.87 -18.38 22.20
C LEU A 863 -52.73 -16.87 22.29
N VAL A 864 -51.92 -16.36 23.23
CA VAL A 864 -51.66 -14.92 23.36
C VAL A 864 -51.01 -14.35 22.09
N ALA A 865 -50.02 -15.04 21.52
CA ALA A 865 -49.36 -14.59 20.30
C ALA A 865 -50.35 -14.52 19.12
N VAL A 866 -51.15 -15.58 18.91
CA VAL A 866 -52.18 -15.61 17.85
C VAL A 866 -53.26 -14.55 18.06
N GLU A 867 -53.67 -14.25 19.30
CA GLU A 867 -54.58 -13.15 19.59
C GLU A 867 -53.99 -11.78 19.21
N GLN A 868 -52.68 -11.57 19.38
CA GLN A 868 -52.04 -10.35 18.90
C GLN A 868 -52.03 -10.29 17.37
N ALA A 869 -51.78 -11.41 16.69
CA ALA A 869 -51.87 -11.49 15.23
C ALA A 869 -53.27 -11.08 14.75
N LEU A 870 -54.32 -11.61 15.37
CA LEU A 870 -55.73 -11.28 15.06
C LEU A 870 -56.13 -9.85 15.44
N ARG A 871 -55.45 -9.20 16.40
CA ARG A 871 -55.66 -7.77 16.67
C ARG A 871 -55.11 -6.89 15.56
N LEU A 872 -54.02 -7.31 14.92
CA LEU A 872 -53.41 -6.61 13.79
C LEU A 872 -54.15 -6.88 12.48
N ASP A 873 -54.56 -8.13 12.26
CA ASP A 873 -55.34 -8.56 11.10
C ASP A 873 -56.50 -9.49 11.51
N PRO A 874 -57.69 -8.92 11.80
CA PRO A 874 -58.84 -9.68 12.27
C PRO A 874 -59.41 -10.69 11.26
N ASP A 875 -59.12 -10.51 9.96
CA ASP A 875 -59.65 -11.36 8.89
C ASP A 875 -58.66 -12.45 8.46
N ASN A 876 -57.52 -12.58 9.15
CA ASN A 876 -56.47 -13.55 8.84
C ASN A 876 -56.90 -15.00 9.12
N ILE A 877 -57.26 -15.73 8.05
CA ILE A 877 -57.76 -17.12 8.15
C ILE A 877 -56.74 -18.05 8.81
N ALA A 878 -55.44 -17.89 8.52
CA ALA A 878 -54.39 -18.74 9.09
C ALA A 878 -54.25 -18.54 10.60
N SER A 879 -54.44 -17.31 11.09
CA SER A 879 -54.46 -17.01 12.53
C SER A 879 -55.68 -17.58 13.23
N HIS A 880 -56.86 -17.51 12.63
CA HIS A 880 -58.06 -18.18 13.16
C HIS A 880 -57.93 -19.71 13.20
N LEU A 881 -57.33 -20.31 12.17
CA LEU A 881 -57.02 -21.75 12.14
C LEU A 881 -56.08 -22.14 13.29
N ALA A 882 -54.99 -21.38 13.47
CA ALA A 882 -54.07 -21.59 14.58
C ALA A 882 -54.77 -21.43 15.93
N GLN A 883 -55.62 -20.42 16.09
CA GLN A 883 -56.40 -20.18 17.32
C GLN A 883 -57.30 -21.38 17.66
N GLY A 884 -58.04 -21.89 16.67
CA GLY A 884 -58.90 -23.07 16.83
C GLY A 884 -58.12 -24.31 17.26
N GLN A 885 -56.97 -24.57 16.63
CA GLN A 885 -56.06 -25.68 16.97
C GLN A 885 -55.48 -25.53 18.39
N ILE A 886 -55.05 -24.33 18.78
CA ILE A 886 -54.52 -24.06 20.11
C ILE A 886 -55.60 -24.27 21.18
N LEU A 887 -56.81 -23.74 20.97
CA LEU A 887 -57.95 -23.93 21.86
C LEU A 887 -58.34 -25.41 21.98
N TYR A 888 -58.29 -26.15 20.89
CA TYR A 888 -58.51 -27.59 20.90
C TYR A 888 -57.47 -28.34 21.76
N SER A 889 -56.19 -27.98 21.64
CA SER A 889 -55.10 -28.55 22.45
C SER A 889 -55.17 -28.15 23.93
N LEU A 890 -55.76 -26.99 24.25
CA LEU A 890 -56.12 -26.55 25.61
C LEU A 890 -57.41 -27.20 26.14
N GLU A 891 -58.05 -28.09 25.38
CA GLU A 891 -59.33 -28.75 25.72
C GLU A 891 -60.56 -27.81 25.75
N HIS A 892 -60.45 -26.60 25.17
CA HIS A 892 -61.53 -25.62 25.04
C HIS A 892 -62.34 -25.86 23.76
N TYR A 893 -62.92 -27.06 23.63
CA TYR A 893 -63.50 -27.54 22.37
C TYR A 893 -64.70 -26.74 21.84
N GLU A 894 -65.55 -26.21 22.73
CA GLU A 894 -66.69 -25.37 22.34
C GLU A 894 -66.21 -24.01 21.80
N GLU A 895 -65.19 -23.42 22.42
CA GLU A 895 -64.61 -22.16 21.95
C GLU A 895 -63.90 -22.33 20.60
N ALA A 896 -63.15 -23.43 20.43
CA ALA A 896 -62.53 -23.80 19.16
C ALA A 896 -63.56 -23.97 18.03
N LEU A 897 -64.71 -24.58 18.33
CA LEU A 897 -65.82 -24.73 17.38
C LEU A 897 -66.43 -23.37 17.00
N VAL A 898 -66.64 -22.48 17.97
CA VAL A 898 -67.16 -21.13 17.72
C VAL A 898 -66.23 -20.34 16.80
N VAL A 899 -64.91 -20.40 17.02
CA VAL A 899 -63.93 -19.77 16.13
C VAL A 899 -64.05 -20.33 14.72
N ALA A 900 -64.05 -21.65 14.55
CA ALA A 900 -64.17 -22.28 13.24
C ALA A 900 -65.48 -21.89 12.50
N GLU A 901 -66.61 -21.85 13.20
CA GLU A 901 -67.90 -21.43 12.63
C GLU A 901 -67.91 -19.95 12.21
N GLN A 902 -67.34 -19.08 13.04
CA GLN A 902 -67.23 -17.65 12.75
C GLN A 902 -66.33 -17.39 11.53
N THR A 903 -65.18 -18.06 11.43
CA THR A 903 -64.25 -17.88 10.32
C THR A 903 -64.78 -18.47 9.01
N LEU A 904 -65.57 -19.56 9.07
CA LEU A 904 -66.24 -20.11 7.89
C LEU A 904 -67.28 -19.15 7.28
N HIS A 905 -67.78 -18.16 8.02
CA HIS A 905 -68.58 -17.08 7.43
C HIS A 905 -67.75 -16.12 6.57
N LEU A 906 -66.45 -15.96 6.86
CA LEU A 906 -65.53 -15.11 6.10
C LEU A 906 -65.08 -15.82 4.80
N ASN A 907 -64.75 -17.11 4.88
CA ASN A 907 -64.38 -17.91 3.72
C ASN A 907 -64.96 -19.35 3.79
N PRO A 908 -66.17 -19.57 3.23
CA PRO A 908 -66.89 -20.85 3.32
C PRO A 908 -66.21 -22.04 2.65
N ASP A 909 -65.29 -21.78 1.70
CA ASP A 909 -64.64 -22.77 0.84
C ASP A 909 -63.27 -23.22 1.39
N THR A 910 -62.94 -22.87 2.63
CA THR A 910 -61.67 -23.25 3.25
C THR A 910 -61.73 -24.69 3.77
N ILE A 911 -61.10 -25.63 3.05
CA ILE A 911 -61.06 -27.07 3.39
C ILE A 911 -60.53 -27.29 4.81
N ALA A 912 -59.41 -26.66 5.17
CA ALA A 912 -58.80 -26.82 6.50
C ALA A 912 -59.74 -26.48 7.66
N LEU A 913 -60.52 -25.39 7.55
CA LEU A 913 -61.50 -24.98 8.57
C LEU A 913 -62.66 -25.98 8.69
N ARG A 914 -63.10 -26.56 7.56
CA ARG A 914 -64.14 -27.61 7.56
C ARG A 914 -63.65 -28.90 8.22
N LEU A 915 -62.40 -29.25 8.01
CA LEU A 915 -61.77 -30.41 8.66
C LEU A 915 -61.59 -30.18 10.16
N ASP A 916 -61.16 -28.98 10.56
CA ASP A 916 -61.06 -28.60 11.97
C ASP A 916 -62.43 -28.60 12.65
N GLN A 917 -63.46 -28.01 12.01
CA GLN A 917 -64.84 -28.08 12.47
C GLN A 917 -65.32 -29.53 12.64
N GLY A 918 -65.08 -30.40 11.65
CA GLY A 918 -65.42 -31.81 11.70
C GLY A 918 -64.73 -32.54 12.86
N GLN A 919 -63.44 -32.26 13.08
CA GLN A 919 -62.65 -32.82 14.18
C GLN A 919 -63.15 -32.33 15.56
N PHE A 920 -63.48 -31.05 15.71
CA PHE A 920 -63.98 -30.48 16.96
C PHE A 920 -65.36 -31.05 17.32
N LEU A 921 -66.27 -31.13 16.34
CA LEU A 921 -67.59 -31.74 16.49
C LEU A 921 -67.51 -33.24 16.83
N TYR A 922 -66.56 -33.96 16.22
CA TYR A 922 -66.30 -35.35 16.54
C TYR A 922 -65.90 -35.52 18.01
N THR A 923 -64.96 -34.72 18.51
CA THR A 923 -64.49 -34.77 19.91
C THR A 923 -65.60 -34.41 20.90
N LEU A 924 -66.54 -33.54 20.51
CA LEU A 924 -67.76 -33.22 21.26
C LEU A 924 -68.85 -34.30 21.17
N GLY A 925 -68.66 -35.36 20.37
CA GLY A 925 -69.63 -36.44 20.17
C GLY A 925 -70.78 -36.10 19.21
N ARG A 926 -70.69 -35.00 18.46
CA ARG A 926 -71.71 -34.53 17.49
C ARG A 926 -71.45 -35.13 16.11
N TYR A 927 -71.54 -36.47 16.02
CA TYR A 927 -71.08 -37.23 14.83
C TYR A 927 -71.77 -36.86 13.51
N GLU A 928 -73.06 -36.55 13.51
CA GLU A 928 -73.80 -36.21 12.27
C GLU A 928 -73.33 -34.85 11.71
N GLU A 929 -73.08 -33.89 12.59
CA GLU A 929 -72.62 -32.56 12.20
C GLU A 929 -71.14 -32.61 11.79
N ALA A 930 -70.35 -33.46 12.46
CA ALA A 930 -68.97 -33.74 12.07
C ALA A 930 -68.88 -34.32 10.65
N LEU A 931 -69.70 -35.32 10.33
CA LEU A 931 -69.78 -35.88 8.97
C LEU A 931 -70.20 -34.84 7.95
N ALA A 932 -71.21 -34.02 8.26
CA ALA A 932 -71.67 -32.96 7.35
C ALA A 932 -70.57 -31.92 7.05
N ALA A 933 -69.71 -31.60 8.00
CA ALA A 933 -68.57 -30.71 7.78
C ALA A 933 -67.49 -31.35 6.88
N VAL A 934 -67.15 -32.62 7.12
CA VAL A 934 -66.16 -33.37 6.32
C VAL A 934 -66.66 -33.63 4.90
N GLU A 935 -67.95 -33.93 4.71
CA GLU A 935 -68.56 -34.05 3.38
C GLU A 935 -68.43 -32.75 2.57
N GLN A 936 -68.49 -31.59 3.22
CA GLN A 936 -68.29 -30.32 2.54
C GLN A 936 -66.83 -30.12 2.13
N ALA A 937 -65.86 -30.56 2.94
CA ALA A 937 -64.45 -30.60 2.56
C ALA A 937 -64.21 -31.51 1.34
N LEU A 938 -64.77 -32.73 1.35
CA LEU A 938 -64.65 -33.70 0.24
C LEU A 938 -65.36 -33.25 -1.05
N ARG A 939 -66.34 -32.34 -0.97
CA ARG A 939 -66.94 -31.72 -2.17
C ARG A 939 -66.00 -30.72 -2.84
N LEU A 940 -65.13 -30.08 -2.06
CA LEU A 940 -64.15 -29.10 -2.55
C LEU A 940 -62.92 -29.80 -3.10
N ASP A 941 -62.42 -30.81 -2.38
CA ASP A 941 -61.38 -31.72 -2.86
C ASP A 941 -61.73 -33.18 -2.51
N PRO A 942 -62.20 -33.97 -3.49
CA PRO A 942 -62.54 -35.38 -3.29
C PRO A 942 -61.35 -36.28 -2.95
N GLU A 943 -60.12 -35.83 -3.20
CA GLU A 943 -58.89 -36.61 -3.00
C GLU A 943 -58.11 -36.15 -1.76
N ASP A 944 -58.66 -35.22 -0.95
CA ASP A 944 -58.03 -34.77 0.29
C ASP A 944 -57.90 -35.94 1.29
N ILE A 945 -56.66 -36.34 1.53
CA ILE A 945 -56.32 -37.49 2.38
C ILE A 945 -56.81 -37.30 3.81
N ARG A 946 -56.71 -36.08 4.35
CA ARG A 946 -57.10 -35.77 5.73
C ARG A 946 -58.62 -35.84 5.88
N ALA A 947 -59.36 -35.39 4.88
CA ALA A 947 -60.81 -35.48 4.82
C ALA A 947 -61.31 -36.94 4.75
N LEU A 948 -60.71 -37.76 3.89
CA LEU A 948 -61.05 -39.19 3.75
C LEU A 948 -60.77 -39.98 5.04
N LEU A 949 -59.63 -39.71 5.70
CA LEU A 949 -59.29 -40.32 6.98
C LEU A 949 -60.27 -39.91 8.08
N LEU A 950 -60.61 -38.62 8.15
CA LEU A 950 -61.55 -38.10 9.15
C LEU A 950 -62.97 -38.65 8.93
N GLU A 951 -63.43 -38.78 7.69
CA GLU A 951 -64.72 -39.40 7.34
C GLU A 951 -64.81 -40.84 7.86
N GLU A 952 -63.83 -41.67 7.53
CA GLU A 952 -63.80 -43.09 7.95
C GLU A 952 -63.73 -43.22 9.48
N GLY A 953 -62.91 -42.39 10.14
CA GLY A 953 -62.79 -42.37 11.59
C GLY A 953 -64.11 -42.02 12.29
N ILE A 954 -64.84 -41.02 11.78
CA ILE A 954 -66.14 -40.63 12.33
C ILE A 954 -67.20 -41.73 12.10
N GLN A 955 -67.23 -42.36 10.91
CA GLN A 955 -68.16 -43.44 10.60
C GLN A 955 -67.93 -44.71 11.45
N SER A 956 -66.66 -45.05 11.69
CA SER A 956 -66.26 -46.18 12.55
C SER A 956 -66.65 -45.96 14.02
N ALA A 957 -66.41 -44.75 14.56
CA ALA A 957 -66.82 -44.41 15.92
C ALA A 957 -68.35 -44.41 16.09
N ARG A 958 -69.07 -43.89 15.09
CA ARG A 958 -70.54 -43.88 15.06
C ARG A 958 -71.14 -45.30 15.06
N SER A 959 -70.55 -46.22 14.32
CA SER A 959 -71.05 -47.61 14.20
C SER A 959 -70.70 -48.50 15.39
N SER A 960 -69.56 -48.24 16.05
CA SER A 960 -69.12 -48.98 17.24
C SER A 960 -69.71 -48.47 18.55
N GLY A 961 -70.30 -47.26 18.57
CA GLY A 961 -70.88 -46.65 19.78
C GLY A 961 -69.84 -46.29 20.85
N THR A 962 -68.56 -46.26 20.48
CA THR A 962 -67.46 -45.90 21.38
C THR A 962 -67.41 -44.38 21.54
N GLN A 963 -67.43 -43.90 22.78
CA GLN A 963 -67.08 -42.50 23.03
C GLN A 963 -65.60 -42.31 22.66
N PRO A 964 -65.24 -41.20 21.97
CA PRO A 964 -63.84 -40.90 21.70
C PRO A 964 -63.09 -40.84 23.02
N GLU A 965 -62.03 -41.63 23.17
CA GLU A 965 -61.12 -41.44 24.28
C GLU A 965 -60.59 -40.01 24.16
N ARG A 966 -60.88 -39.15 25.14
CA ARG A 966 -60.31 -37.81 25.27
C ARG A 966 -58.83 -37.92 25.61
N ARG A 967 -58.02 -38.44 24.68
CA ARG A 967 -56.57 -38.37 24.74
C ARG A 967 -56.17 -37.02 24.18
N ARG A 968 -55.39 -36.26 24.97
CA ARG A 968 -54.88 -34.93 24.63
C ARG A 968 -54.49 -34.82 23.16
N GLY A 969 -55.20 -33.98 22.41
CA GLY A 969 -54.72 -33.36 21.17
C GLY A 969 -54.44 -34.25 19.95
N ILE A 970 -54.54 -35.59 20.02
CA ILE A 970 -54.19 -36.45 18.87
C ILE A 970 -55.32 -36.40 17.81
N PRO A 971 -55.04 -35.96 16.56
CA PRO A 971 -56.02 -35.95 15.48
C PRO A 971 -56.60 -37.36 15.25
N LEU A 972 -57.88 -37.46 14.89
CA LEU A 972 -58.52 -38.77 14.67
C LEU A 972 -57.82 -39.58 13.57
N ALA A 973 -57.26 -38.89 12.56
CA ALA A 973 -56.52 -39.47 11.44
C ALA A 973 -55.31 -40.31 11.88
N SER A 974 -54.63 -39.97 12.99
CA SER A 974 -53.48 -40.70 13.51
C SER A 974 -53.84 -41.88 14.42
N GLN A 975 -55.14 -42.11 14.66
CA GLN A 975 -55.66 -43.23 15.47
C GLN A 975 -56.21 -44.39 14.61
N ILE A 976 -56.16 -44.26 13.28
CA ILE A 976 -56.65 -45.26 12.33
C ILE A 976 -55.55 -46.31 12.09
N GLU A 977 -55.76 -47.55 12.57
CA GLU A 977 -54.77 -48.65 12.47
C GLU A 977 -54.57 -49.18 11.03
N MET A 978 -55.52 -48.97 10.12
CA MET A 978 -55.45 -49.39 8.71
C MET A 978 -55.85 -48.26 7.77
N VAL A 979 -54.95 -47.92 6.85
CA VAL A 979 -55.19 -46.90 5.82
C VAL A 979 -56.33 -47.36 4.88
N PRO A 980 -57.41 -46.58 4.71
CA PRO A 980 -58.51 -46.94 3.82
C PRO A 980 -58.07 -47.07 2.36
N ASP A 981 -58.66 -47.99 1.60
CA ASP A 981 -58.32 -48.21 0.17
C ASP A 981 -58.39 -46.93 -0.67
N LYS A 982 -59.36 -46.05 -0.36
CA LYS A 982 -59.51 -44.74 -1.02
C LYS A 982 -58.28 -43.84 -0.80
N VAL A 983 -57.65 -43.90 0.36
CA VAL A 983 -56.45 -43.11 0.70
C VAL A 983 -55.21 -43.67 0.00
N LEU A 984 -55.09 -45.00 -0.10
CA LEU A 984 -54.03 -45.67 -0.87
C LEU A 984 -54.10 -45.34 -2.36
N GLU A 985 -55.31 -45.24 -2.93
CA GLU A 985 -55.50 -44.89 -4.34
C GLU A 985 -55.15 -43.43 -4.63
N ALA A 986 -55.49 -42.50 -3.74
CA ALA A 986 -55.11 -41.09 -3.84
C ALA A 986 -53.59 -40.88 -3.74
N LEU A 987 -52.92 -41.54 -2.77
CA LEU A 987 -51.47 -41.47 -2.58
C LEU A 987 -50.69 -41.97 -3.80
N LYS A 988 -51.12 -43.09 -4.38
CA LYS A 988 -50.47 -43.68 -5.56
C LYS A 988 -50.51 -42.74 -6.77
N ARG A 989 -51.61 -42.00 -6.95
CA ARG A 989 -51.76 -41.03 -8.05
C ARG A 989 -50.90 -39.77 -7.83
N GLN A 990 -50.65 -39.37 -6.59
CA GLN A 990 -49.70 -38.29 -6.26
C GLN A 990 -48.24 -38.72 -6.49
N GLU A 991 -47.87 -39.95 -6.12
CA GLU A 991 -46.50 -40.47 -6.25
C GLU A 991 -46.08 -40.67 -7.71
N GLU A 992 -46.99 -41.15 -8.57
CA GLU A 992 -46.79 -41.28 -10.02
C GLU A 992 -46.56 -39.92 -10.73
N ALA A 993 -46.92 -38.80 -10.10
CA ALA A 993 -46.71 -37.46 -10.64
C ALA A 993 -45.35 -36.83 -10.26
N MET A 994 -44.60 -37.39 -9.29
CA MET A 994 -43.44 -36.73 -8.68
C MET A 994 -42.04 -37.29 -9.03
N HIS A 995 -41.86 -38.57 -9.45
CA HIS A 995 -40.51 -39.14 -9.67
C HIS A 995 -40.37 -40.04 -10.92
N PRO A 996 -39.48 -39.73 -11.91
CA PRO A 996 -39.22 -40.60 -13.06
C PRO A 996 -38.17 -41.71 -12.79
N ASP A 997 -38.40 -42.89 -13.36
CA ASP A 997 -37.71 -44.19 -13.16
C ASP A 997 -36.17 -44.23 -13.47
N PRO A 998 -35.29 -44.56 -12.50
CA PRO A 998 -33.84 -44.68 -12.66
C PRO A 998 -33.36 -45.72 -13.69
N ASP A 999 -34.10 -46.81 -13.89
CA ASP A 999 -33.71 -47.90 -14.79
C ASP A 999 -33.80 -47.48 -16.27
N ARG A 1000 -34.45 -46.34 -16.54
CA ARG A 1000 -34.58 -45.73 -17.87
C ARG A 1000 -33.35 -44.91 -18.25
N ILE A 1001 -32.72 -44.21 -17.30
CA ILE A 1001 -31.56 -43.34 -17.54
C ILE A 1001 -30.36 -44.18 -17.97
N GLU A 1002 -30.07 -45.25 -17.23
CA GLU A 1002 -28.96 -46.17 -17.50
C GLU A 1002 -29.07 -46.83 -18.89
N LYS A 1003 -30.29 -47.18 -19.32
CA LYS A 1003 -30.54 -47.73 -20.66
C LYS A 1003 -30.27 -46.70 -21.76
N LEU A 1004 -30.57 -45.43 -21.54
CA LEU A 1004 -30.30 -44.35 -22.49
C LEU A 1004 -28.79 -44.07 -22.60
N VAL A 1005 -28.07 -44.00 -21.46
CA VAL A 1005 -26.61 -43.82 -21.45
C VAL A 1005 -25.90 -44.99 -22.16
N ALA A 1006 -26.30 -46.23 -21.88
CA ALA A 1006 -25.77 -47.42 -22.56
C ALA A 1006 -26.01 -47.39 -24.08
N ARG A 1007 -27.20 -46.95 -24.51
CA ARG A 1007 -27.53 -46.80 -25.93
C ARG A 1007 -26.71 -45.68 -26.59
N GLY A 1008 -26.52 -44.55 -25.93
CA GLY A 1008 -25.69 -43.45 -26.42
C GLY A 1008 -24.23 -43.87 -26.63
N LYS A 1009 -23.66 -44.67 -25.72
CA LYS A 1009 -22.32 -45.25 -25.86
C LYS A 1009 -22.20 -46.18 -27.08
N ASP A 1010 -23.21 -47.02 -27.34
CA ASP A 1010 -23.21 -47.92 -28.50
C ASP A 1010 -23.30 -47.14 -29.82
N LEU A 1011 -24.17 -46.13 -29.89
CA LEU A 1011 -24.31 -45.25 -31.05
C LEU A 1011 -23.02 -44.46 -31.34
N PHE A 1012 -22.34 -43.98 -30.30
CA PHE A 1012 -21.02 -43.35 -30.41
C PHE A 1012 -19.99 -44.30 -31.05
N LYS A 1013 -19.92 -45.57 -30.61
CA LYS A 1013 -19.01 -46.58 -31.19
C LYS A 1013 -19.30 -46.85 -32.68
N ARG A 1014 -20.56 -46.75 -33.08
CA ARG A 1014 -21.01 -46.88 -34.49
C ARG A 1014 -20.82 -45.59 -35.31
N LYS A 1015 -20.28 -44.52 -34.70
CA LYS A 1015 -20.09 -43.19 -35.29
C LYS A 1015 -21.40 -42.48 -35.70
N GLN A 1016 -22.52 -42.87 -35.08
CA GLN A 1016 -23.82 -42.21 -35.28
C GLN A 1016 -23.97 -41.05 -34.27
N TYR A 1017 -23.21 -39.98 -34.48
CA TYR A 1017 -23.04 -38.95 -33.44
C TYR A 1017 -24.29 -38.12 -33.15
N ASN A 1018 -25.11 -37.79 -34.14
CA ASN A 1018 -26.33 -36.99 -33.91
C ASN A 1018 -27.39 -37.78 -33.13
N GLU A 1019 -27.60 -39.05 -33.47
CA GLU A 1019 -28.50 -39.94 -32.73
C GLU A 1019 -27.97 -40.22 -31.30
N ALA A 1020 -26.64 -40.37 -31.15
CA ALA A 1020 -26.03 -40.51 -29.83
C ALA A 1020 -26.24 -39.25 -28.97
N LEU A 1021 -26.13 -38.06 -29.56
CA LEU A 1021 -26.34 -36.80 -28.86
C LEU A 1021 -27.79 -36.66 -28.37
N GLU A 1022 -28.77 -36.95 -29.23
CA GLU A 1022 -30.20 -36.86 -28.88
C GLU A 1022 -30.57 -37.84 -27.75
N VAL A 1023 -30.09 -39.09 -27.81
CA VAL A 1023 -30.35 -40.10 -26.77
C VAL A 1023 -29.69 -39.72 -25.45
N ILE A 1024 -28.49 -39.13 -25.47
CA ILE A 1024 -27.80 -38.69 -24.26
C ILE A 1024 -28.44 -37.43 -23.68
N GLU A 1025 -28.96 -36.53 -24.50
CA GLU A 1025 -29.73 -35.37 -24.02
C GLU A 1025 -31.04 -35.77 -23.37
N GLN A 1026 -31.67 -36.85 -23.83
CA GLN A 1026 -32.81 -37.45 -23.13
C GLN A 1026 -32.41 -38.03 -21.76
N ALA A 1027 -31.24 -38.65 -21.64
CA ALA A 1027 -30.74 -39.13 -20.35
C ALA A 1027 -30.48 -37.98 -19.38
N ILE A 1028 -29.81 -36.91 -19.85
CA ILE A 1028 -29.51 -35.71 -19.06
C ILE A 1028 -30.79 -34.94 -18.68
N GLY A 1029 -31.80 -34.91 -19.56
CA GLY A 1029 -33.09 -34.30 -19.24
C GLY A 1029 -33.89 -35.05 -18.18
N LEU A 1030 -33.60 -36.33 -17.96
CA LEU A 1030 -34.20 -37.14 -16.90
C LEU A 1030 -33.41 -37.05 -15.59
N ASP A 1031 -32.07 -36.99 -15.67
CA ASP A 1031 -31.19 -36.73 -14.52
C ASP A 1031 -30.03 -35.79 -14.92
N PRO A 1032 -30.16 -34.49 -14.60
CA PRO A 1032 -29.12 -33.49 -14.87
C PRO A 1032 -27.81 -33.70 -14.11
N ASN A 1033 -27.80 -34.56 -13.08
CA ASN A 1033 -26.62 -34.82 -12.24
C ASN A 1033 -25.85 -36.08 -12.69
N HIS A 1034 -26.27 -36.74 -13.76
CA HIS A 1034 -25.64 -37.98 -14.24
C HIS A 1034 -24.31 -37.74 -14.97
N ALA A 1035 -23.20 -37.67 -14.23
CA ALA A 1035 -21.85 -37.34 -14.73
C ALA A 1035 -21.43 -38.14 -15.98
N GLU A 1036 -21.69 -39.45 -16.01
CA GLU A 1036 -21.30 -40.31 -17.13
C GLU A 1036 -22.02 -39.97 -18.45
N ALA A 1037 -23.24 -39.41 -18.38
CA ALA A 1037 -23.97 -38.98 -19.56
C ALA A 1037 -23.28 -37.78 -20.22
N TYR A 1038 -22.78 -36.84 -19.40
CA TYR A 1038 -21.97 -35.70 -19.88
C TYR A 1038 -20.63 -36.14 -20.47
N GLU A 1039 -19.96 -37.16 -19.90
CA GLU A 1039 -18.73 -37.69 -20.51
C GLU A 1039 -18.97 -38.28 -21.91
N VAL A 1040 -20.06 -39.05 -22.07
CA VAL A 1040 -20.44 -39.60 -23.37
C VAL A 1040 -20.81 -38.48 -24.34
N LYS A 1041 -21.53 -37.45 -23.89
CA LYS A 1041 -21.85 -36.25 -24.68
C LYS A 1041 -20.58 -35.53 -25.17
N SER A 1042 -19.59 -35.33 -24.31
CA SER A 1042 -18.31 -34.70 -24.69
C SER A 1042 -17.62 -35.49 -25.81
N ARG A 1043 -17.54 -36.83 -25.68
CA ARG A 1043 -16.93 -37.70 -26.71
C ARG A 1043 -17.66 -37.62 -28.04
N VAL A 1044 -19.00 -37.60 -28.01
CA VAL A 1044 -19.83 -37.41 -29.21
C VAL A 1044 -19.55 -36.06 -29.87
N LEU A 1045 -19.44 -34.98 -29.08
CA LEU A 1045 -19.12 -33.64 -29.58
C LEU A 1045 -17.71 -33.54 -30.17
N VAL A 1046 -16.71 -34.23 -29.60
CA VAL A 1046 -15.38 -34.37 -30.21
C VAL A 1046 -15.49 -35.09 -31.56
N GLY A 1047 -16.29 -36.15 -31.66
CA GLY A 1047 -16.58 -36.86 -32.92
C GLY A 1047 -17.23 -35.97 -33.99
N LEU A 1048 -18.02 -34.99 -33.56
CA LEU A 1048 -18.63 -33.94 -34.41
C LEU A 1048 -17.68 -32.76 -34.71
N SER A 1049 -16.42 -32.82 -34.27
CA SER A 1049 -15.44 -31.73 -34.39
C SER A 1049 -15.81 -30.44 -33.63
N LEU A 1050 -16.72 -30.52 -32.65
CA LEU A 1050 -17.16 -29.40 -31.81
C LEU A 1050 -16.31 -29.32 -30.52
N LYS A 1051 -15.01 -29.09 -30.69
CA LYS A 1051 -14.02 -29.21 -29.59
C LYS A 1051 -14.23 -28.24 -28.43
N LYS A 1052 -14.77 -27.04 -28.67
CA LYS A 1052 -15.07 -26.06 -27.60
C LYS A 1052 -16.26 -26.51 -26.75
N ALA A 1053 -17.37 -26.86 -27.40
CA ALA A 1053 -18.54 -27.40 -26.71
C ALA A 1053 -18.24 -28.71 -25.98
N ALA A 1054 -17.39 -29.57 -26.56
CA ALA A 1054 -16.92 -30.77 -25.89
C ALA A 1054 -16.13 -30.48 -24.61
N LEU A 1055 -15.39 -29.38 -24.57
CA LEU A 1055 -14.61 -28.96 -23.40
C LEU A 1055 -15.54 -28.53 -22.26
N GLU A 1056 -16.52 -27.68 -22.56
CA GLU A 1056 -17.52 -27.21 -21.59
C GLU A 1056 -18.32 -28.37 -20.98
N VAL A 1057 -18.73 -29.32 -21.82
CA VAL A 1057 -19.45 -30.52 -21.37
C VAL A 1057 -18.56 -31.43 -20.51
N LEU A 1058 -17.25 -31.52 -20.82
CA LEU A 1058 -16.33 -32.32 -20.02
C LEU A 1058 -15.99 -31.64 -18.68
N GLU A 1059 -15.93 -30.31 -18.64
CA GLU A 1059 -15.83 -29.54 -17.40
C GLU A 1059 -17.06 -29.77 -16.50
N GLN A 1060 -18.25 -29.86 -17.10
CA GLN A 1060 -19.45 -30.24 -16.36
C GLN A 1060 -19.36 -31.66 -15.79
N ALA A 1061 -18.90 -32.63 -16.57
CA ALA A 1061 -18.71 -34.00 -16.08
C ALA A 1061 -17.70 -34.08 -14.92
N ILE A 1062 -16.58 -33.34 -15.02
CA ILE A 1062 -15.57 -33.25 -13.96
C ILE A 1062 -16.13 -32.59 -12.70
N ARG A 1063 -16.97 -31.54 -12.83
CA ARG A 1063 -17.63 -30.90 -11.68
C ARG A 1063 -18.57 -31.86 -10.95
N LEU A 1064 -19.37 -32.61 -11.70
CA LEU A 1064 -20.32 -33.58 -11.15
C LEU A 1064 -19.64 -34.79 -10.51
N ASN A 1065 -18.47 -35.22 -11.02
CA ASN A 1065 -17.71 -36.31 -10.43
C ASN A 1065 -16.18 -36.09 -10.51
N PRO A 1066 -15.61 -35.30 -9.57
CA PRO A 1066 -14.20 -34.91 -9.60
C PRO A 1066 -13.19 -36.04 -9.42
N TYR A 1067 -13.63 -37.20 -8.92
CA TYR A 1067 -12.78 -38.33 -8.52
C TYR A 1067 -12.69 -39.45 -9.58
N TYR A 1068 -13.60 -39.48 -10.57
CA TYR A 1068 -13.69 -40.56 -11.57
C TYR A 1068 -13.58 -40.06 -13.03
N SER A 1069 -13.48 -38.75 -13.25
CA SER A 1069 -13.56 -38.14 -14.58
C SER A 1069 -12.28 -38.25 -15.42
N ASP A 1070 -12.41 -38.32 -16.75
CA ASP A 1070 -11.32 -38.48 -17.73
C ASP A 1070 -10.45 -37.20 -17.92
N TYR A 1071 -9.65 -36.85 -16.89
CA TYR A 1071 -8.69 -35.73 -16.92
C TYR A 1071 -7.66 -35.84 -18.05
N SER A 1072 -7.42 -37.05 -18.58
CA SER A 1072 -6.53 -37.29 -19.72
C SER A 1072 -7.13 -36.72 -21.00
N SER A 1073 -8.40 -37.01 -21.29
CA SER A 1073 -9.14 -36.42 -22.40
C SER A 1073 -9.31 -34.90 -22.25
N TYR A 1074 -9.51 -34.41 -21.02
CA TYR A 1074 -9.58 -32.98 -20.73
C TYR A 1074 -8.25 -32.26 -21.04
N GLY A 1075 -7.13 -32.79 -20.54
CA GLY A 1075 -5.80 -32.25 -20.82
C GLY A 1075 -5.43 -32.28 -22.30
N LEU A 1076 -5.86 -33.33 -23.02
CA LEU A 1076 -5.66 -33.42 -24.48
C LEU A 1076 -6.44 -32.33 -25.22
N LEU A 1077 -7.71 -32.14 -24.88
CA LEU A 1077 -8.58 -31.15 -25.54
C LEU A 1077 -8.10 -29.71 -25.28
N LEU A 1078 -7.68 -29.40 -24.04
CA LEU A 1078 -7.04 -28.14 -23.69
C LEU A 1078 -5.76 -27.89 -24.51
N HIS A 1079 -4.93 -28.92 -24.69
CA HIS A 1079 -3.72 -28.81 -25.50
C HIS A 1079 -4.03 -28.51 -26.97
N GLU A 1080 -5.01 -29.21 -27.55
CA GLU A 1080 -5.44 -28.99 -28.93
C GLU A 1080 -6.03 -27.59 -29.17
N LEU A 1081 -6.64 -27.00 -28.14
CA LEU A 1081 -7.18 -25.65 -28.16
C LEU A 1081 -6.12 -24.56 -27.82
N GLY A 1082 -4.85 -24.94 -27.65
CA GLY A 1082 -3.74 -24.01 -27.36
C GLY A 1082 -3.61 -23.59 -25.89
N ARG A 1083 -4.44 -24.13 -24.99
CA ARG A 1083 -4.40 -23.87 -23.53
C ARG A 1083 -3.34 -24.72 -22.84
N HIS A 1084 -2.08 -24.56 -23.25
CA HIS A 1084 -0.97 -25.45 -22.87
C HIS A 1084 -0.65 -25.49 -21.37
N ARG A 1085 -0.79 -24.37 -20.64
CA ARG A 1085 -0.53 -24.32 -19.19
C ARG A 1085 -1.60 -25.10 -18.41
N GLU A 1086 -2.84 -25.00 -18.84
CA GLU A 1086 -3.98 -25.66 -18.20
C GLU A 1086 -3.97 -27.16 -18.53
N ALA A 1087 -3.60 -27.51 -19.76
CA ALA A 1087 -3.34 -28.90 -20.14
C ALA A 1087 -2.27 -29.55 -19.23
N LEU A 1088 -1.18 -28.84 -18.89
CA LEU A 1088 -0.17 -29.37 -17.96
C LEU A 1088 -0.74 -29.64 -16.57
N LYS A 1089 -1.59 -28.75 -16.05
CA LYS A 1089 -2.28 -28.94 -14.76
C LYS A 1089 -3.25 -30.12 -14.81
N ALA A 1090 -4.02 -30.25 -15.88
CA ALA A 1090 -4.94 -31.38 -16.08
C ALA A 1090 -4.20 -32.72 -16.10
N PHE A 1091 -3.07 -32.81 -16.79
CA PHE A 1091 -2.24 -34.02 -16.77
C PHE A 1091 -1.56 -34.26 -15.41
N GLU A 1092 -1.23 -33.22 -14.64
CA GLU A 1092 -0.75 -33.37 -13.25
C GLU A 1092 -1.83 -33.95 -12.35
N GLN A 1093 -3.06 -33.48 -12.49
CA GLN A 1093 -4.20 -34.01 -11.76
C GLN A 1093 -4.47 -35.47 -12.15
N HIS A 1094 -4.41 -35.81 -13.43
CA HIS A 1094 -4.53 -37.20 -13.87
C HIS A 1094 -3.42 -38.09 -13.28
N ILE A 1095 -2.16 -37.62 -13.28
CA ILE A 1095 -1.02 -38.34 -12.70
C ILE A 1095 -1.17 -38.52 -11.19
N HIS A 1096 -1.79 -37.56 -10.50
CA HIS A 1096 -2.08 -37.71 -9.08
C HIS A 1096 -3.00 -38.91 -8.80
N PHE A 1097 -4.02 -39.10 -9.66
CA PHE A 1097 -4.98 -40.21 -9.53
C PHE A 1097 -4.44 -41.54 -10.07
N ASP A 1098 -3.78 -41.54 -11.23
CA ASP A 1098 -3.11 -42.71 -11.80
C ASP A 1098 -1.64 -42.42 -12.11
N PRO A 1099 -0.74 -42.53 -11.10
CA PRO A 1099 0.69 -42.32 -11.29
C PRO A 1099 1.34 -43.31 -12.25
N GLY A 1100 0.68 -44.44 -12.54
CA GLY A 1100 1.14 -45.48 -13.47
C GLY A 1100 0.83 -45.19 -14.94
N PHE A 1101 0.02 -44.17 -15.23
CA PHE A 1101 -0.41 -43.86 -16.60
C PHE A 1101 0.70 -43.16 -17.42
N ALA A 1102 1.58 -43.97 -18.00
CA ALA A 1102 2.69 -43.51 -18.85
C ALA A 1102 2.32 -42.48 -19.95
N PRO A 1103 1.15 -42.55 -20.61
CA PRO A 1103 0.77 -41.57 -21.63
C PRO A 1103 0.62 -40.14 -21.10
N ALA A 1104 0.23 -39.92 -19.84
CA ALA A 1104 0.13 -38.57 -19.28
C ALA A 1104 1.50 -37.88 -19.16
N TYR A 1105 2.52 -38.61 -18.67
CA TYR A 1105 3.90 -38.12 -18.64
C TYR A 1105 4.44 -37.82 -20.05
N PHE A 1106 4.11 -38.66 -21.03
CA PHE A 1106 4.47 -38.41 -22.43
C PHE A 1106 3.83 -37.14 -22.98
N MET A 1107 2.53 -36.92 -22.71
CA MET A 1107 1.83 -35.71 -23.15
C MET A 1107 2.37 -34.44 -22.48
N LYS A 1108 2.69 -34.49 -21.18
CA LYS A 1108 3.43 -33.41 -20.49
C LYS A 1108 4.78 -33.14 -21.14
N GLY A 1109 5.54 -34.20 -21.43
CA GLY A 1109 6.82 -34.10 -22.15
C GLY A 1109 6.69 -33.43 -23.51
N LYS A 1110 5.65 -33.78 -24.29
CA LYS A 1110 5.35 -33.14 -25.59
C LYS A 1110 5.03 -31.66 -25.45
N ILE A 1111 4.19 -31.29 -24.49
CA ILE A 1111 3.82 -29.88 -24.26
C ILE A 1111 5.05 -29.08 -23.82
N LEU A 1112 5.86 -29.61 -22.89
CA LEU A 1112 7.10 -28.97 -22.45
C LEU A 1112 8.12 -28.84 -23.58
N LEU A 1113 8.21 -29.84 -24.46
CA LEU A 1113 9.06 -29.79 -25.66
C LEU A 1113 8.60 -28.69 -26.62
N PHE A 1114 7.28 -28.55 -26.83
CA PHE A 1114 6.69 -27.46 -27.62
C PHE A 1114 6.99 -26.08 -27.01
N LEU A 1115 6.87 -25.97 -25.68
CA LEU A 1115 7.21 -24.76 -24.91
C LEU A 1115 8.72 -24.50 -24.77
N LYS A 1116 9.57 -25.24 -25.49
CA LYS A 1116 11.03 -25.13 -25.46
C LYS A 1116 11.68 -25.37 -24.09
N ARG A 1117 10.99 -26.06 -23.17
CA ARG A 1117 11.50 -26.44 -21.84
C ARG A 1117 12.16 -27.83 -21.91
N TYR A 1118 13.27 -27.90 -22.65
CA TYR A 1118 13.85 -29.17 -23.09
C TYR A 1118 14.32 -30.09 -21.96
N GLU A 1119 14.89 -29.54 -20.88
CA GLU A 1119 15.33 -30.37 -19.72
C GLU A 1119 14.16 -30.96 -18.96
N LYS A 1120 13.09 -30.18 -18.74
CA LYS A 1120 11.87 -30.67 -18.09
C LYS A 1120 11.16 -31.70 -18.97
N ALA A 1121 11.09 -31.46 -20.28
CA ALA A 1121 10.54 -32.41 -21.24
C ALA A 1121 11.31 -33.75 -21.21
N LEU A 1122 12.64 -33.70 -21.10
CA LEU A 1122 13.48 -34.90 -21.00
C LEU A 1122 13.13 -35.74 -19.76
N ILE A 1123 12.96 -35.11 -18.60
CA ILE A 1123 12.58 -35.78 -17.35
C ILE A 1123 11.23 -36.51 -17.51
N GLU A 1124 10.24 -35.84 -18.10
CA GLU A 1124 8.91 -36.45 -18.29
C GLU A 1124 8.94 -37.61 -19.30
N PHE A 1125 9.73 -37.51 -20.38
CA PHE A 1125 9.92 -38.64 -21.29
C PHE A 1125 10.65 -39.82 -20.63
N GLU A 1126 11.61 -39.55 -19.74
CA GLU A 1126 12.29 -40.61 -18.98
C GLU A 1126 11.36 -41.32 -18.01
N ARG A 1127 10.45 -40.58 -17.36
CA ARG A 1127 9.38 -41.14 -16.53
C ARG A 1127 8.42 -42.01 -17.34
N ALA A 1128 7.98 -41.54 -18.51
CA ALA A 1128 7.13 -42.32 -19.41
C ALA A 1128 7.81 -43.63 -19.86
N ILE A 1129 9.11 -43.58 -20.21
CA ILE A 1129 9.91 -44.75 -20.58
C ILE A 1129 10.10 -45.71 -19.41
N HIS A 1130 10.27 -45.20 -18.20
CA HIS A 1130 10.42 -46.04 -17.02
C HIS A 1130 9.15 -46.85 -16.75
N LEU A 1131 7.98 -46.23 -16.95
CA LEU A 1131 6.68 -46.86 -16.78
C LEU A 1131 6.34 -47.85 -17.90
N ASP A 1132 6.57 -47.49 -19.17
CA ASP A 1132 6.45 -48.43 -20.29
C ASP A 1132 7.63 -48.28 -21.29
N PRO A 1133 8.66 -49.15 -21.17
CA PRO A 1133 9.86 -49.06 -21.98
C PRO A 1133 9.71 -49.60 -23.39
N ASN A 1134 8.54 -50.12 -23.77
CA ASN A 1134 8.31 -50.71 -25.09
C ASN A 1134 7.72 -49.71 -26.10
N ILE A 1135 7.32 -48.51 -25.66
CA ILE A 1135 6.65 -47.53 -26.51
C ILE A 1135 7.66 -46.65 -27.26
N ALA A 1136 7.66 -46.77 -28.59
CA ALA A 1136 8.53 -46.06 -29.51
C ALA A 1136 8.43 -44.53 -29.38
N ASP A 1137 7.20 -44.01 -29.23
CA ASP A 1137 6.93 -42.57 -29.17
C ASP A 1137 7.65 -41.89 -28.01
N PHE A 1138 7.80 -42.57 -26.87
CA PHE A 1138 8.48 -42.01 -25.71
C PHE A 1138 9.98 -41.80 -25.96
N TYR A 1139 10.63 -42.77 -26.62
CA TYR A 1139 12.03 -42.64 -27.04
C TYR A 1139 12.20 -41.62 -28.16
N GLN A 1140 11.20 -41.46 -29.03
CA GLN A 1140 11.21 -40.42 -30.06
C GLN A 1140 11.14 -39.03 -29.43
N GLY A 1141 10.28 -38.83 -28.43
CA GLY A 1141 10.19 -37.61 -27.62
C GLY A 1141 11.51 -37.30 -26.91
N LYS A 1142 12.08 -38.30 -26.22
CA LYS A 1142 13.41 -38.22 -25.57
C LYS A 1142 14.51 -37.83 -26.56
N GLY A 1143 14.53 -38.44 -27.75
CA GLY A 1143 15.51 -38.14 -28.79
C GLY A 1143 15.43 -36.68 -29.27
N LYS A 1144 14.21 -36.17 -29.49
CA LYS A 1144 13.98 -34.76 -29.88
C LYS A 1144 14.44 -33.78 -28.78
N ALA A 1145 14.13 -34.06 -27.51
CA ALA A 1145 14.59 -33.23 -26.39
C ALA A 1145 16.13 -33.22 -26.26
N LEU A 1146 16.78 -34.39 -26.35
CA LEU A 1146 18.23 -34.51 -26.30
C LEU A 1146 18.93 -33.83 -27.49
N GLN A 1147 18.32 -33.88 -28.68
CA GLN A 1147 18.83 -33.19 -29.86
C GLN A 1147 18.77 -31.67 -29.69
N ALA A 1148 17.65 -31.14 -29.16
CA ALA A 1148 17.51 -29.72 -28.86
C ALA A 1148 18.51 -29.23 -27.79
N LEU A 1149 18.91 -30.11 -26.86
CA LEU A 1149 19.94 -29.85 -25.84
C LEU A 1149 21.39 -30.04 -26.34
N GLY A 1150 21.61 -30.29 -27.64
CA GLY A 1150 22.96 -30.50 -28.19
C GLY A 1150 23.61 -31.86 -27.85
N ARG A 1151 22.87 -32.80 -27.24
CA ARG A 1151 23.39 -34.11 -26.79
C ARG A 1151 23.30 -35.17 -27.90
N GLY A 1152 23.95 -34.91 -29.04
CA GLY A 1152 23.78 -35.66 -30.29
C GLY A 1152 24.06 -37.18 -30.22
N LYS A 1153 25.04 -37.64 -29.42
CA LYS A 1153 25.31 -39.08 -29.24
C LYS A 1153 24.16 -39.79 -28.51
N ALA A 1154 23.63 -39.19 -27.45
CA ALA A 1154 22.52 -39.73 -26.69
C ALA A 1154 21.20 -39.69 -27.47
N ALA A 1155 20.98 -38.62 -28.26
CA ALA A 1155 19.82 -38.51 -29.15
C ALA A 1155 19.80 -39.64 -30.20
N LYS A 1156 20.93 -39.96 -30.84
CA LYS A 1156 21.04 -41.08 -31.79
C LYS A 1156 20.69 -42.43 -31.14
N ALA A 1157 21.13 -42.66 -29.90
CA ALA A 1157 20.81 -43.87 -29.15
C ALA A 1157 19.31 -43.97 -28.83
N ALA A 1158 18.67 -42.86 -28.43
CA ALA A 1158 17.23 -42.80 -28.19
C ALA A 1158 16.43 -43.05 -29.48
N PHE A 1159 16.79 -42.43 -30.60
CA PHE A 1159 16.13 -42.68 -31.89
C PHE A 1159 16.32 -44.11 -32.41
N ALA A 1160 17.46 -44.75 -32.14
CA ALA A 1160 17.66 -46.15 -32.48
C ALA A 1160 16.70 -47.06 -31.70
N LYS A 1161 16.50 -46.81 -30.40
CA LYS A 1161 15.51 -47.52 -29.58
C LYS A 1161 14.06 -47.26 -30.03
N ALA A 1162 13.76 -46.05 -30.51
CA ALA A 1162 12.43 -45.74 -31.04
C ALA A 1162 12.06 -46.59 -32.28
N LYS A 1163 13.03 -47.10 -33.05
CA LYS A 1163 12.76 -47.93 -34.24
C LYS A 1163 12.31 -49.36 -33.92
N THR A 1164 12.50 -49.83 -32.69
CA THR A 1164 12.22 -51.21 -32.28
C THR A 1164 11.01 -51.35 -31.35
N GLY A 1165 10.40 -50.23 -30.94
CA GLY A 1165 9.25 -50.22 -30.04
C GLY A 1165 7.89 -50.23 -30.76
N ARG A 1166 6.81 -50.41 -29.99
CA ARG A 1166 5.41 -50.27 -30.46
C ARG A 1166 4.97 -48.80 -30.45
N MET A 1167 4.10 -48.39 -31.38
CA MET A 1167 3.52 -47.03 -31.36
C MET A 1167 2.50 -46.91 -30.21
N LEU A 1168 2.38 -45.71 -29.64
CA LEU A 1168 1.42 -45.41 -28.56
C LEU A 1168 -0.03 -45.34 -29.08
N PHE A 1169 -0.20 -44.83 -30.30
CA PHE A 1169 -1.47 -44.76 -31.00
C PHE A 1169 -1.35 -45.55 -32.31
N GLY A 1170 -1.52 -46.86 -32.21
CA GLY A 1170 -1.44 -47.81 -33.34
C GLY A 1170 -2.28 -49.03 -33.07
#